data_AF-A0A2P4WZW8-F1
#
_entry.id   AF-A0A2P4WZW8-F1
#
_cell.length_a   1.000
_cell.length_b   1.000
_cell.length_c   1.000
_cell.angle_alpha   90.00
_cell.angle_beta   90.00
_cell.angle_gamma   90.00
#
_symmetry.space_group_name_H-M   'P 1'
#
loop_
_entity.id
_entity.type
_entity.pdbx_description
1 polymer ?
#
loop_
_entity_poly.entity_id
_entity_poly.type
_entity_poly.pdbx_seq_one_letter_code
_entity_poly.pdbx_strand_id
1 'polypeptide(L)'
;MSPSFDSSDLPAVVLKFGNEGQKEEVDPQNLIQRVGQLLQMVIMSNSVSPACLTALGQMADSGKVLALPFVEEIKQSGALSKSVSFEWGDCQEKMSSNLLELRNAIASCVAVTTTSTPVIELITLWSDVHDAITGDFIEKSEALFEKKAAETRDTLNSKEVGKLLALALSASTSLASAFTHSLREAIQMLANAGTPLSETLTAELQLHLTAIHEALSEQDWAELCAHLLESRHPQWRTLAEAANKVSDLTTKESTLVAVEVHKVFDSPFSKVITDKGLSGLDGVFGQSRESVDAALDALRGVGLAAAGTVTAFLARAGLPPLLRLEIARDYFQTVGLFFSGLYTSALNYIEDHHIATDMSRFLNGVRSIYDVASINVLQVVENASISRDFMIEISMWVLITAVGVVYLSYLWFVFSGRHLHRRDDEVRQGHEAETWAELANKRKKKIALFTFVITACLTIYLPLTRLCLELLVPRWSRHIVNVNSLTSSSSTGTRTSDLIIRRFYENGIAILIVASFLVATFTLPLPKLLVRLIAQNRPTGSLENSKITYDLDGEEVPFDDKVYERLVQRDPNQLRCPYRSLYAGFEQRWSYFKVLQLLVKLVLALVIVITPSDDMVLRAIILCAFYACVVALSSYSTPFTDPLNNVMEISGKVTALTTCIGGLVAVSSDIQKTKSRTLEVVAIVYCAHCQFFHHASLLLRMPNARLWVKNVLGWITFSDTCRGIDDAPAKDVLPHWDLEREVKHRVWHGFWRALLLQMGQESDPSNNIKIIDRLTALEQAIVASGIHRVRAHWKGEVDVHNAWLRQTLRRALEGLDVYWDDATGTRDGHLDSKSCFGKMYVIPYPFHCVVVYDDCNDETILRDDVDPKNGESKLAKLLFLNFTPRIMAKRELRHKLRVLSTQKTWINFPFSRVEQVTVPDGVIQTTDANGVTHTQVRFSTVSFVCYYTCGVIGVSSNGDAKGRIMAEGFKVSMTYRDGHGKAVAPNTGMVYQQSDRVAVMRESHIGLTSAMIVSTELRQIFDQTKEVWEAGLPELCQQHQEYRQCLQAKHAEANATLTDAFWYFVYNDANLSREQLEEHFKHRETNPQLKLQVAMNQVALDSLYLRIQFIHSHPTVTFWYIFWDDVYVRNVEMRRLYKFKQDLDPRQPTSICYHVMRRPQLEAWLQKRQLIGTKRLFHPHMLDLLYQEMERRLKGKNIDNA
;
A
#
# COMPACT_ATOMS: atom_id res chain seq x y z
N MET A 1 99.12 46.70 -40.72
CA MET A 1 99.43 46.57 -39.28
C MET A 1 98.50 47.54 -38.56
N SER A 2 97.92 47.09 -37.43
CA SER A 2 96.84 47.71 -36.63
C SER A 2 95.42 47.43 -37.13
N PRO A 3 94.44 47.25 -36.22
CA PRO A 3 94.39 46.27 -35.13
C PRO A 3 93.21 45.29 -35.35
N SER A 4 93.33 44.05 -34.89
CA SER A 4 92.19 43.14 -34.79
C SER A 4 91.27 43.68 -33.68
N PHE A 5 90.13 44.26 -34.07
CA PHE A 5 89.07 44.67 -33.15
C PHE A 5 88.41 43.39 -32.61
N ASP A 6 88.51 43.17 -31.30
CA ASP A 6 87.91 42.00 -30.64
C ASP A 6 86.44 42.34 -30.30
N SER A 7 85.52 41.43 -30.61
CA SER A 7 84.07 41.67 -30.43
C SER A 7 83.64 41.78 -28.97
N SER A 8 84.55 41.51 -28.03
CA SER A 8 84.38 41.70 -26.59
C SER A 8 84.42 43.15 -26.13
N ASP A 9 84.88 44.09 -26.96
CA ASP A 9 84.99 45.51 -26.60
C ASP A 9 83.70 46.32 -26.89
N LEU A 10 82.64 45.67 -27.39
CA LEU A 10 81.35 46.29 -27.63
C LEU A 10 80.51 46.38 -26.34
N PRO A 11 79.90 47.53 -26.00
CA PRO A 11 79.03 47.66 -24.84
C PRO A 11 77.87 46.65 -24.88
N ALA A 12 77.62 45.95 -23.76
CA ALA A 12 76.59 44.89 -23.65
C ALA A 12 75.17 45.31 -24.09
N VAL A 13 74.88 46.61 -24.12
CA VAL A 13 73.61 47.17 -24.63
C VAL A 13 73.47 46.97 -26.15
N VAL A 14 74.56 47.06 -26.92
CA VAL A 14 74.55 46.86 -28.39
C VAL A 14 74.23 45.41 -28.76
N LEU A 15 74.68 44.46 -27.95
CA LEU A 15 74.44 43.03 -28.14
C LEU A 15 73.00 42.60 -27.83
N LYS A 16 72.24 43.39 -27.05
CA LYS A 16 70.84 43.09 -26.74
C LYS A 16 69.88 43.43 -27.88
N PHE A 17 70.13 44.50 -28.63
CA PHE A 17 69.27 44.93 -29.74
C PHE A 17 69.32 44.00 -30.97
N GLY A 18 70.36 43.17 -31.10
CA GLY A 18 70.49 42.18 -32.19
C GLY A 18 69.62 40.93 -32.02
N ASN A 19 68.98 40.71 -30.87
CA ASN A 19 68.28 39.45 -30.54
C ASN A 19 66.77 39.56 -30.41
N GLU A 20 66.17 40.73 -30.61
CA GLU A 20 64.70 40.90 -30.58
C GLU A 20 64.15 41.09 -31.99
N GLY A 21 63.70 39.97 -32.56
CA GLY A 21 62.62 39.86 -33.55
C GLY A 21 62.47 40.93 -34.63
N GLN A 22 63.14 40.74 -35.77
CA GLN A 22 62.54 40.85 -37.11
C GLN A 22 63.55 40.34 -38.16
N LYS A 23 63.28 39.17 -38.76
CA LYS A 23 63.93 38.72 -40.00
C LYS A 23 63.24 39.40 -41.18
N GLU A 24 63.50 40.69 -41.36
CA GLU A 24 63.45 41.30 -42.69
C GLU A 24 64.86 41.76 -43.02
N GLU A 25 65.29 41.53 -44.26
CA GLU A 25 66.62 41.87 -44.75
C GLU A 25 66.70 43.40 -44.93
N VAL A 26 66.88 44.13 -43.82
CA VAL A 26 66.93 45.60 -43.82
C VAL A 26 68.27 46.06 -44.39
N ASP A 27 68.23 46.75 -45.53
CA ASP A 27 69.41 47.32 -46.19
C ASP A 27 70.14 48.30 -45.23
N PRO A 28 71.42 48.04 -44.88
CA PRO A 28 72.19 48.90 -43.99
C PRO A 28 72.28 50.35 -44.48
N GLN A 29 72.15 50.59 -45.78
CA GLN A 29 72.18 51.92 -46.35
C GLN A 29 70.95 52.76 -45.96
N ASN A 30 69.76 52.15 -45.83
CA ASN A 30 68.54 52.82 -45.36
C ASN A 30 68.61 53.18 -43.87
N LEU A 31 69.25 52.33 -43.06
CA LEU A 31 69.48 52.61 -41.64
C LEU A 31 70.45 53.79 -41.46
N ILE A 32 71.51 53.87 -42.27
CA ILE A 32 72.46 54.98 -42.24
C ILE A 32 71.79 56.30 -42.70
N GLN A 33 70.93 56.26 -43.72
CA GLN A 33 70.11 57.40 -44.14
C GLN A 33 69.21 57.88 -43.00
N ARG A 34 68.51 56.96 -42.33
CA ARG A 34 67.62 57.29 -41.21
C ARG A 34 68.38 57.93 -40.05
N VAL A 35 69.57 57.41 -39.72
CA VAL A 35 70.45 58.00 -38.70
C VAL A 35 70.91 59.40 -39.14
N GLY A 36 71.28 59.59 -40.40
CA GLY A 36 71.66 60.91 -40.95
C GLY A 36 70.52 61.94 -40.87
N GLN A 37 69.28 61.55 -41.21
CA GLN A 37 68.09 62.40 -41.11
C GLN A 37 67.81 62.81 -39.66
N LEU A 38 67.86 61.85 -38.73
CA LEU A 38 67.62 62.11 -37.31
C LEU A 38 68.73 62.99 -36.70
N LEU A 39 69.99 62.80 -37.10
CA LEU A 39 71.09 63.67 -36.69
C LEU A 39 70.93 65.11 -37.19
N GLN A 40 70.45 65.31 -38.42
CA GLN A 40 70.13 66.66 -38.92
C GLN A 40 69.00 67.34 -38.14
N MET A 41 68.01 66.57 -37.68
CA MET A 41 66.90 67.11 -36.89
C MET A 41 67.31 67.48 -35.45
N VAL A 42 68.37 66.85 -34.94
CA VAL A 42 68.81 67.00 -33.54
C VAL A 42 70.02 67.93 -33.39
N ILE A 43 70.91 68.01 -34.39
CA ILE A 43 72.11 68.86 -34.36
C ILE A 43 71.78 70.29 -34.81
N MET A 44 72.12 71.27 -33.99
CA MET A 44 71.92 72.69 -34.31
C MET A 44 72.95 73.15 -35.36
N SER A 45 72.50 73.86 -36.40
CA SER A 45 73.35 74.24 -37.55
C SER A 45 74.54 75.15 -37.22
N ASN A 46 74.58 75.77 -36.04
CA ASN A 46 75.68 76.61 -35.56
C ASN A 46 76.73 75.84 -34.72
N SER A 47 76.51 74.55 -34.44
CA SER A 47 77.32 73.76 -33.51
C SER A 47 78.41 72.91 -34.18
N VAL A 48 78.44 72.88 -35.52
CA VAL A 48 79.44 72.17 -36.34
C VAL A 48 79.76 72.97 -37.61
N SER A 49 80.87 72.66 -38.27
CA SER A 49 81.33 73.36 -39.47
C SER A 49 80.39 73.16 -40.68
N PRO A 50 80.37 74.09 -41.66
CA PRO A 50 79.58 73.94 -42.88
C PRO A 50 79.93 72.68 -43.69
N ALA A 51 81.20 72.24 -43.62
CA ALA A 51 81.65 71.00 -44.23
C ALA A 51 81.04 69.77 -43.55
N CYS A 52 80.94 69.76 -42.22
CA CYS A 52 80.28 68.70 -41.45
C CYS A 52 78.77 68.64 -41.74
N LEU A 53 78.07 69.78 -41.83
CA LEU A 53 76.64 69.81 -42.19
C LEU A 53 76.38 69.27 -43.60
N THR A 54 77.26 69.58 -44.55
CA THR A 54 77.18 69.04 -45.91
C THR A 54 77.38 67.53 -45.91
N ALA A 55 78.32 67.02 -45.10
CA ALA A 55 78.55 65.59 -44.93
C ALA A 55 77.35 64.88 -44.26
N LEU A 56 76.69 65.51 -43.28
CA LEU A 56 75.46 65.02 -42.67
C LEU A 56 74.28 64.97 -43.67
N GLY A 57 74.19 65.95 -44.57
CA GLY A 57 73.24 65.91 -45.70
C GLY A 57 73.50 64.77 -46.65
N GLN A 58 74.75 64.52 -47.01
CA GLN A 58 75.11 63.35 -47.82
C GLN A 58 74.81 62.03 -47.09
N MET A 59 74.96 61.98 -45.76
CA MET A 59 74.58 60.81 -44.96
C MET A 59 73.06 60.60 -44.98
N ALA A 60 72.26 61.65 -44.82
CA ALA A 60 70.80 61.60 -44.83
C ALA A 60 70.19 61.24 -46.20
N ASP A 61 70.79 61.72 -47.29
CA ASP A 61 70.26 61.56 -48.66
C ASP A 61 70.77 60.30 -49.37
N SER A 62 72.03 59.91 -49.13
CA SER A 62 72.70 58.84 -49.88
C SER A 62 73.11 57.64 -49.04
N GLY A 63 73.02 57.72 -47.70
CA GLY A 63 73.44 56.64 -46.79
C GLY A 63 74.95 56.47 -46.72
N LYS A 64 75.71 57.49 -47.14
CA LYS A 64 77.16 57.50 -47.06
C LYS A 64 77.59 57.76 -45.61
N VAL A 65 78.39 56.86 -45.05
CA VAL A 65 78.89 56.97 -43.67
C VAL A 65 79.68 58.28 -43.49
N LEU A 66 79.43 58.95 -42.37
CA LEU A 66 80.12 60.16 -41.98
C LEU A 66 81.60 59.84 -41.71
N ALA A 67 82.53 60.55 -42.38
CA ALA A 67 83.95 60.30 -42.19
C ALA A 67 84.40 60.62 -40.75
N LEU A 68 85.35 59.85 -40.23
CA LEU A 68 85.83 59.93 -38.85
C LEU A 68 86.18 61.37 -38.36
N PRO A 69 86.80 62.26 -39.16
CA PRO A 69 87.08 63.64 -38.72
C PRO A 69 85.82 64.44 -38.36
N PHE A 70 84.71 64.19 -39.05
CA PHE A 70 83.43 64.86 -38.76
C PHE A 70 82.71 64.23 -37.57
N VAL A 71 82.89 62.92 -37.33
CA VAL A 71 82.40 62.26 -36.10
C VAL A 71 83.14 62.80 -34.88
N GLU A 72 84.47 62.96 -34.97
CA GLU A 72 85.26 63.60 -33.92
C GLU A 72 84.90 65.08 -33.72
N GLU A 73 84.55 65.80 -34.79
CA GLU A 73 84.07 67.19 -34.71
C GLU A 73 82.75 67.30 -33.94
N ILE A 74 81.77 66.42 -34.20
CA ILE A 74 80.48 66.38 -33.47
C ILE A 74 80.72 66.12 -31.98
N LYS A 75 81.64 65.21 -31.67
CA LYS A 75 82.01 64.85 -30.30
C LYS A 75 82.74 65.99 -29.57
N GLN A 76 83.71 66.64 -30.22
CA GLN A 76 84.47 67.75 -29.64
C GLN A 76 83.64 69.03 -29.48
N SER A 77 82.65 69.26 -30.34
CA SER A 77 81.78 70.44 -30.26
C SER A 77 80.70 70.32 -29.18
N GLY A 78 80.41 69.10 -28.72
CA GLY A 78 79.34 68.81 -27.76
C GLY A 78 77.96 69.12 -28.33
N ALA A 79 77.76 68.96 -29.64
CA ALA A 79 76.52 69.34 -30.32
C ALA A 79 75.29 68.59 -29.78
N LEU A 80 75.42 67.29 -29.47
CA LEU A 80 74.32 66.44 -29.02
C LEU A 80 73.95 66.69 -27.55
N SER A 81 74.93 66.87 -26.66
CA SER A 81 74.68 67.18 -25.24
C SER A 81 74.04 68.55 -25.06
N LYS A 82 74.42 69.54 -25.89
CA LYS A 82 73.77 70.86 -25.93
C LYS A 82 72.29 70.74 -26.31
N SER A 83 71.93 69.89 -27.28
CA SER A 83 70.53 69.66 -27.69
C SER A 83 69.67 68.97 -26.62
N VAL A 84 70.26 68.19 -25.71
CA VAL A 84 69.56 67.54 -24.58
C VAL A 84 69.35 68.50 -23.41
N SER A 85 70.25 69.47 -23.22
CA SER A 85 70.22 70.43 -22.10
C SER A 85 69.39 71.71 -22.34
N PHE A 86 68.85 71.92 -23.54
CA PHE A 86 68.23 73.18 -23.95
C PHE A 86 66.69 73.15 -23.76
N GLU A 87 66.15 73.93 -22.82
CA GLU A 87 64.70 73.97 -22.52
C GLU A 87 63.92 74.80 -23.55
N TRP A 88 63.13 74.14 -24.40
CA TRP A 88 62.07 74.76 -25.22
C TRP A 88 60.74 74.15 -24.77
N GLY A 89 59.73 74.93 -24.39
CA GLY A 89 58.41 74.48 -23.89
C GLY A 89 57.69 73.37 -24.70
N ASP A 90 56.57 73.66 -25.38
CA ASP A 90 55.78 72.62 -26.10
C ASP A 90 56.54 71.83 -27.19
N CYS A 91 57.75 72.25 -27.57
CA CYS A 91 58.64 71.49 -28.45
C CYS A 91 59.45 70.39 -27.74
N GLN A 92 59.42 70.33 -26.40
CA GLN A 92 60.16 69.35 -25.60
C GLN A 92 59.73 67.91 -25.89
N GLU A 93 58.45 67.64 -26.07
CA GLU A 93 57.92 66.28 -26.27
C GLU A 93 58.34 65.68 -27.62
N LYS A 94 58.33 66.50 -28.68
CA LYS A 94 58.73 66.08 -30.04
C LYS A 94 60.24 65.93 -30.19
N MET A 95 61.03 66.84 -29.59
CA MET A 95 62.49 66.73 -29.56
C MET A 95 62.94 65.51 -28.73
N SER A 96 62.21 65.22 -27.65
CA SER A 96 62.47 64.07 -26.80
C SER A 96 62.21 62.74 -27.51
N SER A 97 61.12 62.66 -28.27
CA SER A 97 60.82 61.52 -29.13
C SER A 97 61.90 61.30 -30.19
N ASN A 98 62.36 62.37 -30.86
CA ASN A 98 63.38 62.28 -31.90
C ASN A 98 64.76 61.85 -31.35
N LEU A 99 65.13 62.29 -30.14
CA LEU A 99 66.36 61.89 -29.45
C LEU A 99 66.34 60.41 -29.05
N LEU A 100 65.21 59.92 -28.53
CA LEU A 100 65.04 58.50 -28.18
C LEU A 100 65.01 57.61 -29.44
N GLU A 101 64.35 58.07 -30.51
CA GLU A 101 64.34 57.39 -31.81
C GLU A 101 65.72 57.39 -32.47
N LEU A 102 66.49 58.48 -32.39
CA LEU A 102 67.87 58.56 -32.85
C LEU A 102 68.74 57.51 -32.15
N ARG A 103 68.64 57.41 -30.82
CA ARG A 103 69.35 56.39 -30.03
C ARG A 103 68.99 54.98 -30.49
N ASN A 104 67.71 54.66 -30.65
CA ASN A 104 67.32 53.32 -31.07
C ASN A 104 67.75 53.03 -32.53
N ALA A 105 67.64 54.00 -33.44
CA ALA A 105 68.04 53.86 -34.83
C ALA A 105 69.55 53.63 -34.99
N ILE A 106 70.39 54.36 -34.24
CA ILE A 106 71.84 54.17 -34.30
C ILE A 106 72.29 52.89 -33.60
N ALA A 107 71.59 52.44 -32.55
CA ALA A 107 71.80 51.12 -31.93
C ALA A 107 71.58 49.99 -32.93
N SER A 108 70.44 50.01 -33.63
CA SER A 108 70.10 49.02 -34.67
C SER A 108 71.07 49.07 -35.85
N CYS A 109 71.49 50.28 -36.27
CA CYS A 109 72.48 50.45 -37.32
C CYS A 109 73.85 49.86 -36.94
N VAL A 110 74.32 50.06 -35.70
CA VAL A 110 75.56 49.47 -35.20
C VAL A 110 75.44 47.95 -35.06
N ALA A 111 74.32 47.43 -34.59
CA ALA A 111 74.10 45.98 -34.48
C ALA A 111 74.12 45.27 -35.86
N VAL A 112 73.55 45.88 -36.90
CA VAL A 112 73.54 45.33 -38.26
C VAL A 112 74.92 45.45 -38.94
N THR A 113 75.63 46.56 -38.75
CA THR A 113 76.95 46.75 -39.40
C THR A 113 78.07 45.95 -38.73
N THR A 114 78.02 45.73 -37.42
CA THR A 114 79.00 44.91 -36.69
C THR A 114 78.97 43.42 -37.06
N THR A 115 77.87 42.91 -37.61
CA THR A 115 77.75 41.50 -38.05
C THR A 115 78.30 41.24 -39.45
N SER A 116 78.57 42.27 -40.26
CA SER A 116 79.11 42.15 -41.62
C SER A 116 80.55 42.68 -41.76
N THR A 117 80.84 43.90 -41.29
CA THR A 117 82.20 44.48 -41.13
C THR A 117 82.13 45.70 -40.19
N PRO A 118 82.92 45.78 -39.10
CA PRO A 118 82.82 46.89 -38.15
C PRO A 118 83.24 48.23 -38.78
N VAL A 119 82.31 49.19 -38.78
CA VAL A 119 82.54 50.57 -39.22
C VAL A 119 82.82 51.44 -37.99
N ILE A 120 84.08 51.82 -37.81
CA ILE A 120 84.58 52.52 -36.61
C ILE A 120 83.87 53.86 -36.40
N GLU A 121 83.53 54.56 -37.49
CA GLU A 121 82.83 55.84 -37.49
C GLU A 121 81.44 55.74 -36.84
N LEU A 122 80.68 54.68 -37.11
CA LEU A 122 79.33 54.48 -36.55
C LEU A 122 79.36 54.06 -35.09
N ILE A 123 80.36 53.25 -34.70
CA ILE A 123 80.57 52.85 -33.30
C ILE A 123 80.95 54.07 -32.45
N THR A 124 81.82 54.93 -32.99
CA THR A 124 82.25 56.16 -32.31
C THR A 124 81.09 57.14 -32.14
N LEU A 125 80.22 57.24 -33.15
CA LEU A 125 79.01 58.07 -33.11
C LEU A 125 77.93 57.51 -32.16
N TRP A 126 77.77 56.18 -32.09
CA TRP A 126 76.90 55.53 -31.11
C TRP A 126 77.30 55.83 -29.68
N SER A 127 78.60 55.74 -29.36
CA SER A 127 79.11 56.09 -28.03
C SER A 127 78.72 57.52 -27.65
N ASP A 128 78.89 58.48 -28.57
CA ASP A 128 78.59 59.89 -28.32
C ASP A 128 77.08 60.16 -28.14
N VAL A 129 76.22 59.54 -28.96
CA VAL A 129 74.75 59.61 -28.82
C VAL A 129 74.28 58.96 -27.51
N HIS A 130 74.89 57.83 -27.14
CA HIS A 130 74.56 57.11 -25.92
C HIS A 130 74.95 57.89 -24.66
N ASP A 131 76.13 58.50 -24.65
CA ASP A 131 76.64 59.30 -23.53
C ASP A 131 75.87 60.62 -23.37
N ALA A 132 75.35 61.20 -24.47
CA ALA A 132 74.54 62.42 -24.43
C ALA A 132 73.13 62.21 -23.86
N ILE A 133 72.57 61.00 -23.90
CA ILE A 133 71.20 60.67 -23.46
C ILE A 133 71.26 59.83 -22.17
N THR A 134 71.40 60.50 -21.02
CA THR A 134 71.54 59.86 -19.69
C THR A 134 70.20 59.45 -19.04
N GLY A 135 70.26 58.55 -18.04
CA GLY A 135 69.10 57.84 -17.44
C GLY A 135 67.96 58.69 -16.87
N ASP A 136 68.22 59.89 -16.36
CA ASP A 136 67.20 60.78 -15.76
C ASP A 136 66.14 61.27 -16.77
N PHE A 137 66.48 61.28 -18.07
CA PHE A 137 65.58 61.61 -19.17
C PHE A 137 64.66 60.45 -19.56
N ILE A 138 65.16 59.22 -19.48
CA ILE A 138 64.41 58.00 -19.79
C ILE A 138 63.28 57.79 -18.76
N GLU A 139 63.60 57.95 -17.48
CA GLU A 139 62.67 57.72 -16.36
C GLU A 139 61.48 58.71 -16.37
N LYS A 140 61.70 59.98 -16.73
CA LYS A 140 60.62 60.99 -16.87
C LYS A 140 59.70 60.76 -18.07
N SER A 141 60.20 60.16 -19.14
CA SER A 141 59.41 59.89 -20.35
C SER A 141 58.52 58.64 -20.20
N GLU A 142 59.00 57.59 -19.52
CA GLU A 142 58.25 56.34 -19.34
C GLU A 142 57.07 56.48 -18.35
N ALA A 143 57.24 57.26 -17.27
CA ALA A 143 56.19 57.49 -16.27
C ALA A 143 54.95 58.22 -16.84
N LEU A 144 55.11 59.01 -17.92
CA LEU A 144 54.03 59.77 -18.55
C LEU A 144 53.18 58.89 -19.49
N PHE A 145 53.77 57.84 -20.07
CA PHE A 145 53.09 56.88 -20.95
C PHE A 145 52.33 55.78 -20.17
N GLU A 146 52.82 55.34 -19.01
CA GLU A 146 52.13 54.31 -18.19
C GLU A 146 50.77 54.79 -17.64
N LYS A 147 50.66 56.06 -17.27
CA LYS A 147 49.43 56.61 -16.69
C LYS A 147 48.26 56.62 -17.68
N LYS A 148 48.54 56.83 -18.97
CA LYS A 148 47.53 56.86 -20.05
C LYS A 148 47.15 55.47 -20.55
N ALA A 149 48.07 54.50 -20.46
CA ALA A 149 47.79 53.11 -20.78
C ALA A 149 46.87 52.42 -19.76
N ALA A 150 46.96 52.81 -18.48
CA ALA A 150 46.15 52.21 -17.41
C ALA A 150 44.64 52.52 -17.50
N GLU A 151 44.26 53.78 -17.76
CA GLU A 151 42.84 54.19 -17.89
C GLU A 151 42.14 53.57 -19.12
N THR A 152 42.89 53.33 -20.19
CA THR A 152 42.37 52.74 -21.43
C THR A 152 42.14 51.23 -21.29
N ARG A 153 42.90 50.55 -20.41
CA ARG A 153 42.79 49.10 -20.18
C ARG A 153 41.58 48.73 -19.30
N ASP A 154 41.27 49.53 -18.27
CA ASP A 154 40.12 49.28 -17.38
C ASP A 154 38.75 49.47 -18.07
N THR A 155 38.67 50.42 -19.01
CA THR A 155 37.46 50.65 -19.83
C THR A 155 37.23 49.54 -20.86
N LEU A 156 38.29 48.90 -21.35
CA LEU A 156 38.22 47.76 -22.25
C LEU A 156 37.73 46.49 -21.52
N ASN A 157 38.28 46.19 -20.34
CA ASN A 157 37.88 45.03 -19.54
C ASN A 157 36.41 45.10 -19.10
N SER A 158 35.91 46.29 -18.76
CA SER A 158 34.50 46.48 -18.37
C SER A 158 33.53 46.21 -19.53
N LYS A 159 33.92 46.50 -20.78
CA LYS A 159 33.11 46.19 -21.98
C LYS A 159 33.02 44.68 -22.25
N GLU A 160 34.13 43.96 -22.10
CA GLU A 160 34.14 42.51 -22.31
C GLU A 160 33.28 41.76 -21.27
N VAL A 161 33.34 42.17 -19.99
CA VAL A 161 32.42 41.66 -18.95
C VAL A 161 30.96 41.88 -19.34
N GLY A 162 30.60 43.08 -19.84
CA GLY A 162 29.25 43.38 -20.30
C GLY A 162 28.79 42.53 -21.47
N LYS A 163 29.66 42.23 -22.43
CA LYS A 163 29.34 41.39 -23.59
C LYS A 163 29.06 39.94 -23.20
N LEU A 164 29.87 39.37 -22.30
CA LEU A 164 29.69 37.99 -21.84
C LEU A 164 28.39 37.83 -21.03
N LEU A 165 28.04 38.82 -20.19
CA LEU A 165 26.75 38.84 -19.48
C LEU A 165 25.55 39.01 -20.43
N ALA A 166 25.70 39.81 -21.49
CA ALA A 166 24.66 39.93 -22.53
C ALA A 166 24.49 38.62 -23.33
N LEU A 167 25.58 37.89 -23.55
CA LEU A 167 25.55 36.58 -24.19
C LEU A 167 24.78 35.56 -23.34
N ALA A 168 25.05 35.50 -22.03
CA ALA A 168 24.31 34.66 -21.08
C ALA A 168 22.80 34.93 -21.10
N LEU A 169 22.41 36.21 -21.13
CA LEU A 169 21.01 36.64 -21.24
C LEU A 169 20.35 36.20 -22.55
N SER A 170 21.10 36.22 -23.66
CA SER A 170 20.58 35.78 -24.96
C SER A 170 20.42 34.26 -25.05
N ALA A 171 21.25 33.50 -24.32
CA ALA A 171 21.26 32.04 -24.32
C ALA A 171 20.15 31.43 -23.45
N SER A 172 19.67 32.14 -22.41
CA SER A 172 18.68 31.63 -21.46
C SER A 172 17.49 32.57 -21.28
N THR A 173 16.33 32.16 -21.79
CA THR A 173 15.07 32.93 -21.67
C THR A 173 14.55 33.00 -20.23
N SER A 174 14.87 32.01 -19.39
CA SER A 174 14.55 32.02 -17.96
C SER A 174 15.45 32.98 -17.17
N LEU A 175 16.72 33.13 -17.56
CA LEU A 175 17.62 34.12 -16.98
C LEU A 175 17.19 35.54 -17.35
N ALA A 176 16.81 35.75 -18.62
CA ALA A 176 16.34 37.04 -19.11
C ALA A 176 15.02 37.51 -18.48
N SER A 177 14.17 36.59 -18.00
CA SER A 177 12.95 36.94 -17.27
C SER A 177 13.18 37.16 -15.77
N ALA A 178 14.25 36.59 -15.20
CA ALA A 178 14.62 36.76 -13.79
C ALA A 178 15.24 38.15 -13.51
N PHE A 179 15.97 38.73 -14.46
CA PHE A 179 16.63 40.02 -14.26
C PHE A 179 15.67 41.19 -14.36
N THR A 180 15.81 42.16 -13.45
CA THR A 180 15.07 43.41 -13.53
C THR A 180 15.34 44.14 -14.86
N HIS A 181 14.37 44.95 -15.29
CA HIS A 181 14.54 45.77 -16.51
C HIS A 181 15.77 46.68 -16.42
N SER A 182 15.98 47.28 -15.24
CA SER A 182 17.14 48.12 -14.94
C SER A 182 18.48 47.38 -15.06
N LEU A 183 18.56 46.13 -14.58
CA LEU A 183 19.79 45.34 -14.70
C LEU A 183 20.08 44.97 -16.16
N ARG A 184 19.07 44.62 -16.95
CA ARG A 184 19.23 44.31 -18.38
C ARG A 184 19.70 45.52 -19.19
N GLU A 185 19.13 46.70 -18.94
CA GLU A 185 19.59 47.94 -19.59
C GLU A 185 21.02 48.29 -19.16
N ALA A 186 21.34 48.14 -17.88
CA ALA A 186 22.67 48.43 -17.36
C ALA A 186 23.75 47.47 -17.92
N ILE A 187 23.44 46.18 -18.10
CA ILE A 187 24.33 45.21 -18.76
C ILE A 187 24.57 45.60 -20.23
N GLN A 188 23.54 46.07 -20.95
CA GLN A 188 23.70 46.54 -22.32
C GLN A 188 24.58 47.80 -22.40
N MET A 189 24.42 48.72 -21.46
CA MET A 189 25.26 49.92 -21.35
C MET A 189 26.71 49.57 -20.98
N LEU A 190 26.91 48.60 -20.09
CA LEU A 190 28.23 48.05 -19.75
C LEU A 190 28.90 47.46 -21.00
N ALA A 191 28.19 46.65 -21.79
CA ALA A 191 28.71 46.04 -23.01
C ALA A 191 29.10 47.06 -24.09
N ASN A 192 28.31 48.13 -24.24
CA ASN A 192 28.50 49.11 -25.31
C ASN A 192 29.51 50.21 -24.93
N ALA A 193 29.41 50.74 -23.70
CA ALA A 193 30.13 51.94 -23.27
C ALA A 193 31.20 51.66 -22.20
N GLY A 194 31.21 50.47 -21.57
CA GLY A 194 32.15 50.15 -20.49
C GLY A 194 31.83 50.86 -19.17
N THR A 195 30.60 51.38 -19.04
CA THR A 195 30.13 52.09 -17.85
C THR A 195 29.93 51.11 -16.69
N PRO A 196 30.58 51.30 -15.54
CA PRO A 196 30.51 50.37 -14.41
C PRO A 196 29.08 50.30 -13.84
N LEU A 197 28.68 49.11 -13.37
CA LEU A 197 27.38 48.91 -12.70
C LEU A 197 27.38 49.56 -11.32
N SER A 198 26.18 49.88 -10.80
CA SER A 198 26.02 50.30 -9.41
C SER A 198 26.15 49.11 -8.46
N GLU A 199 26.43 49.39 -7.18
CA GLU A 199 26.54 48.36 -6.13
C GLU A 199 25.27 47.51 -6.01
N THR A 200 24.11 48.15 -6.08
CA THR A 200 22.81 47.49 -5.99
C THR A 200 22.57 46.50 -7.12
N LEU A 201 22.96 46.85 -8.35
CA LEU A 201 22.81 45.99 -9.53
C LEU A 201 23.84 44.86 -9.55
N THR A 202 25.04 45.11 -9.01
CA THR A 202 26.08 44.08 -8.86
C THR A 202 25.68 43.01 -7.83
N ALA A 203 24.99 43.42 -6.74
CA ALA A 203 24.43 42.50 -5.76
C ALA A 203 23.29 41.64 -6.33
N GLU A 204 22.43 42.21 -7.18
CA GLU A 204 21.40 41.46 -7.92
C GLU A 204 22.04 40.44 -8.88
N LEU A 205 23.12 40.82 -9.58
CA LEU A 205 23.86 39.92 -10.46
C LEU A 205 24.49 38.74 -9.69
N GLN A 206 24.99 38.99 -8.48
CA GLN A 206 25.58 37.97 -7.62
C GLN A 206 24.58 36.87 -7.21
N LEU A 207 23.30 37.21 -6.99
CA LEU A 207 22.23 36.26 -6.69
C LEU A 207 21.94 35.27 -7.83
N HIS A 208 22.33 35.62 -9.05
CA HIS A 208 22.04 34.83 -10.26
C HIS A 208 23.28 34.19 -10.89
N LEU A 209 24.45 34.22 -10.23
CA LEU A 209 25.71 33.68 -10.77
C LEU A 209 25.62 32.20 -11.18
N THR A 210 24.92 31.35 -10.43
CA THR A 210 24.74 29.94 -10.79
C THR A 210 24.00 29.78 -12.12
N ALA A 211 22.94 30.56 -12.32
CA ALA A 211 22.17 30.53 -13.55
C ALA A 211 22.93 31.18 -14.74
N ILE A 212 23.83 32.13 -14.47
CA ILE A 212 24.75 32.68 -15.47
C ILE A 212 25.80 31.63 -15.88
N HIS A 213 26.35 30.88 -14.92
CA HIS A 213 27.30 29.78 -15.19
C HIS A 213 26.68 28.70 -16.06
N GLU A 214 25.44 28.28 -15.77
CA GLU A 214 24.71 27.30 -16.58
C GLU A 214 24.37 27.79 -18.00
N ALA A 215 24.28 29.11 -18.20
CA ALA A 215 23.94 29.71 -19.49
C ALA A 215 25.16 29.99 -20.39
N LEU A 216 26.36 29.99 -19.84
CA LEU A 216 27.63 30.24 -20.55
C LEU A 216 28.38 28.93 -20.81
N SER A 217 29.27 28.93 -21.82
CA SER A 217 30.21 27.82 -21.98
C SER A 217 31.31 27.90 -20.92
N GLU A 218 31.95 26.78 -20.60
CA GLU A 218 33.08 26.74 -19.65
C GLU A 218 34.22 27.70 -20.05
N GLN A 219 34.43 27.89 -21.36
CA GLN A 219 35.41 28.83 -21.88
C GLN A 219 34.99 30.28 -21.64
N ASP A 220 33.73 30.63 -21.95
CA ASP A 220 33.18 31.98 -21.76
C ASP A 220 33.05 32.35 -20.27
N TRP A 221 32.75 31.37 -19.41
CA TRP A 221 32.71 31.56 -17.96
C TRP A 221 34.10 31.77 -17.37
N ALA A 222 35.10 31.02 -17.82
CA ALA A 222 36.48 31.23 -17.42
C ALA A 222 36.98 32.61 -17.86
N GLU A 223 36.62 33.04 -19.07
CA GLU A 223 36.94 34.37 -19.61
C GLU A 223 36.24 35.48 -18.82
N LEU A 224 34.97 35.30 -18.45
CA LEU A 224 34.23 36.20 -17.57
C LEU A 224 34.93 36.33 -16.20
N CYS A 225 35.29 35.20 -15.57
CA CYS A 225 35.97 35.21 -14.27
C CYS A 225 37.35 35.88 -14.35
N ALA A 226 38.10 35.66 -15.43
CA ALA A 226 39.40 36.29 -15.66
C ALA A 226 39.26 37.82 -15.78
N HIS A 227 38.32 38.31 -16.59
CA HIS A 227 38.09 39.75 -16.74
C HIS A 227 37.56 40.42 -15.46
N LEU A 228 36.76 39.71 -14.66
CA LEU A 228 36.31 40.19 -13.34
C LEU A 228 37.46 40.31 -12.33
N LEU A 229 38.43 39.38 -12.35
CA LEU A 229 39.63 39.42 -11.48
C LEU A 229 40.62 40.51 -11.89
N GLU A 230 40.80 40.71 -13.19
CA GLU A 230 41.72 41.73 -13.73
C GLU A 230 41.23 43.16 -13.53
N SER A 231 39.93 43.36 -13.27
CA SER A 231 39.36 44.69 -13.06
C SER A 231 39.87 45.35 -11.76
N ARG A 232 40.15 46.66 -11.83
CA ARG A 232 40.51 47.47 -10.65
C ARG A 232 39.32 47.93 -9.81
N HIS A 233 38.07 47.74 -10.27
CA HIS A 233 36.90 48.10 -9.46
C HIS A 233 36.65 47.07 -8.35
N PRO A 234 36.49 47.50 -7.08
CA PRO A 234 36.36 46.59 -5.93
C PRO A 234 35.12 45.68 -6.01
N GLN A 235 34.04 46.13 -6.65
CA GLN A 235 32.78 45.39 -6.78
C GLN A 235 32.89 44.18 -7.74
N TRP A 236 33.74 44.26 -8.76
CA TRP A 236 33.97 43.14 -9.68
C TRP A 236 34.83 42.04 -9.05
N ARG A 237 35.75 42.40 -8.14
CA ARG A 237 36.53 41.43 -7.37
C ARG A 237 35.66 40.63 -6.40
N THR A 238 34.73 41.28 -5.71
CA THR A 238 33.78 40.57 -4.84
C THR A 238 32.87 39.63 -5.62
N LEU A 239 32.49 40.01 -6.85
CA LEU A 239 31.71 39.15 -7.73
C LEU A 239 32.56 37.97 -8.25
N ALA A 240 33.83 38.18 -8.58
CA ALA A 240 34.76 37.11 -8.98
C ALA A 240 34.99 36.07 -7.87
N GLU A 241 35.13 36.50 -6.62
CA GLU A 241 35.24 35.59 -5.48
C GLU A 241 33.98 34.74 -5.29
N ALA A 242 32.79 35.31 -5.53
CA ALA A 242 31.54 34.58 -5.51
C ALA A 242 31.42 33.59 -6.69
N ALA A 243 31.84 34.00 -7.89
CA ALA A 243 31.86 33.15 -9.08
C ALA A 243 32.82 31.95 -8.95
N ASN A 244 34.00 32.15 -8.36
CA ASN A 244 34.95 31.07 -8.09
C ASN A 244 34.40 30.03 -7.10
N LYS A 245 33.66 30.46 -6.06
CA LYS A 245 32.97 29.53 -5.16
C LYS A 245 31.93 28.67 -5.86
N VAL A 246 31.23 29.23 -6.87
CA VAL A 246 30.27 28.47 -7.70
C VAL A 246 30.99 27.40 -8.52
N SER A 247 32.14 27.72 -9.13
CA SER A 247 32.95 26.78 -9.92
C SER A 247 33.56 25.65 -9.07
N ASP A 248 34.00 25.95 -7.85
CA ASP A 248 34.51 24.93 -6.91
C ASP A 248 33.42 23.93 -6.45
N LEU A 249 32.18 24.39 -6.31
CA LEU A 249 31.03 23.56 -5.92
C LEU A 249 30.60 22.64 -7.08
N THR A 250 30.47 23.17 -8.30
CA THR A 250 30.08 22.38 -9.49
C THR A 250 31.14 21.37 -9.90
N THR A 251 32.44 21.69 -9.73
CA THR A 251 33.54 20.75 -10.01
C THR A 251 33.54 19.58 -9.03
N LYS A 252 33.34 19.85 -7.73
CA LYS A 252 33.23 18.82 -6.69
C LYS A 252 32.02 17.92 -6.91
N GLU A 253 30.84 18.48 -7.18
CA GLU A 253 29.63 17.71 -7.52
C GLU A 253 29.85 16.82 -8.75
N SER A 254 30.49 17.33 -9.81
CA SER A 254 30.76 16.57 -11.03
C SER A 254 31.71 15.38 -10.79
N THR A 255 32.75 15.56 -9.99
CA THR A 255 33.64 14.45 -9.59
C THR A 255 32.96 13.42 -8.69
N LEU A 256 32.11 13.84 -7.76
CA LEU A 256 31.33 12.94 -6.90
C LEU A 256 30.34 12.11 -7.71
N VAL A 257 29.63 12.72 -8.67
CA VAL A 257 28.74 12.03 -9.60
C VAL A 257 29.49 11.00 -10.43
N ALA A 258 30.68 11.33 -10.97
CA ALA A 258 31.47 10.39 -11.77
C ALA A 258 31.90 9.15 -10.97
N VAL A 259 32.29 9.33 -9.69
CA VAL A 259 32.67 8.23 -8.80
C VAL A 259 31.46 7.35 -8.44
N GLU A 260 30.30 7.94 -8.13
CA GLU A 260 29.08 7.17 -7.83
C GLU A 260 28.56 6.42 -9.07
N VAL A 261 28.64 7.02 -10.26
CA VAL A 261 28.30 6.34 -11.53
C VAL A 261 29.20 5.12 -11.76
N HIS A 262 30.50 5.21 -11.49
CA HIS A 262 31.41 4.08 -11.62
C HIS A 262 31.05 2.93 -10.66
N LYS A 263 30.72 3.23 -9.40
CA LYS A 263 30.28 2.21 -8.41
C LYS A 263 29.02 1.46 -8.83
N VAL A 264 28.12 2.10 -9.58
CA VAL A 264 26.86 1.50 -10.04
C VAL A 264 27.07 0.54 -11.21
N PHE A 265 27.80 0.97 -12.24
CA PHE A 265 27.98 0.16 -13.46
C PHE A 265 29.12 -0.86 -13.34
N ASP A 266 30.13 -0.61 -12.50
CA ASP A 266 31.29 -1.48 -12.30
C ASP A 266 31.38 -1.97 -10.84
N SER A 267 30.26 -2.46 -10.28
CA SER A 267 30.20 -2.90 -8.88
C SER A 267 31.15 -4.08 -8.60
N PRO A 268 32.03 -4.00 -7.57
CA PRO A 268 32.90 -5.11 -7.20
C PRO A 268 32.12 -6.33 -6.71
N PHE A 269 30.95 -6.12 -6.10
CA PHE A 269 30.07 -7.20 -5.65
C PHE A 269 29.47 -8.00 -6.82
N SER A 270 29.21 -7.34 -7.96
CA SER A 270 28.78 -8.03 -9.18
C SER A 270 29.82 -9.07 -9.62
N LYS A 271 31.09 -8.67 -9.67
CA LYS A 271 32.22 -9.57 -10.00
C LYS A 271 32.32 -10.73 -9.01
N VAL A 272 32.21 -10.45 -7.71
CA VAL A 272 32.24 -11.50 -6.67
C VAL A 272 31.09 -12.50 -6.84
N ILE A 273 29.88 -12.04 -7.17
CA ILE A 273 28.73 -12.92 -7.43
C ILE A 273 28.96 -13.76 -8.69
N THR A 274 29.51 -13.18 -9.75
CA THR A 274 29.85 -13.91 -10.98
C THR A 274 30.93 -14.98 -10.73
N ASP A 275 31.96 -14.65 -9.95
CA ASP A 275 33.12 -15.52 -9.71
C ASP A 275 32.83 -16.63 -8.69
N LYS A 276 32.17 -16.30 -7.57
CA LYS A 276 31.88 -17.26 -6.49
C LYS A 276 30.58 -18.03 -6.68
N GLY A 277 29.64 -17.48 -7.45
CA GLY A 277 28.28 -18.03 -7.58
C GLY A 277 27.42 -17.81 -6.32
N LEU A 278 26.15 -18.25 -6.40
CA LEU A 278 25.19 -18.21 -5.29
C LEU A 278 24.83 -19.64 -4.87
N SER A 279 25.76 -20.30 -4.16
CA SER A 279 25.60 -21.68 -3.70
C SER A 279 24.57 -21.80 -2.57
N GLY A 280 23.89 -22.95 -2.50
CA GLY A 280 22.95 -23.25 -1.41
C GLY A 280 21.55 -22.66 -1.58
N LEU A 281 21.25 -21.97 -2.68
CA LEU A 281 19.91 -21.46 -3.02
C LEU A 281 19.10 -22.44 -3.88
N ASP A 282 19.27 -23.73 -3.64
CA ASP A 282 18.60 -24.83 -4.33
C ASP A 282 17.40 -25.37 -3.52
N GLY A 283 16.61 -26.27 -4.12
CA GLY A 283 15.46 -26.88 -3.43
C GLY A 283 14.37 -25.85 -3.08
N VAL A 284 14.06 -25.72 -1.78
CA VAL A 284 13.02 -24.79 -1.28
C VAL A 284 13.45 -23.33 -1.43
N PHE A 285 14.72 -23.01 -1.22
CA PHE A 285 15.26 -21.66 -1.48
C PHE A 285 15.28 -21.30 -2.97
N GLY A 286 15.16 -22.31 -3.84
CA GLY A 286 14.98 -22.17 -5.28
C GLY A 286 13.52 -21.97 -5.71
N GLN A 287 12.56 -21.89 -4.80
CA GLN A 287 11.17 -21.64 -5.17
C GLN A 287 10.91 -20.13 -5.26
N SER A 288 9.99 -19.71 -6.13
CA SER A 288 9.58 -18.29 -6.17
C SER A 288 8.83 -17.96 -4.88
N ARG A 289 8.89 -16.69 -4.42
CA ARG A 289 8.16 -16.25 -3.23
C ARG A 289 6.69 -16.64 -3.27
N GLU A 290 6.01 -16.46 -4.40
CA GLU A 290 4.60 -16.83 -4.55
C GLU A 290 4.38 -18.33 -4.37
N SER A 291 5.29 -19.17 -4.89
CA SER A 291 5.21 -20.62 -4.70
C SER A 291 5.50 -21.04 -3.25
N VAL A 292 6.44 -20.38 -2.56
CA VAL A 292 6.71 -20.59 -1.13
C VAL A 292 5.52 -20.16 -0.28
N ASP A 293 4.96 -18.98 -0.54
CA ASP A 293 3.76 -18.48 0.14
C ASP A 293 2.58 -19.42 -0.08
N ALA A 294 2.35 -19.88 -1.32
CA ALA A 294 1.30 -20.83 -1.64
C ALA A 294 1.52 -22.21 -0.99
N ALA A 295 2.77 -22.68 -0.88
CA ALA A 295 3.11 -23.93 -0.21
C ALA A 295 2.94 -23.83 1.31
N LEU A 296 3.32 -22.72 1.92
CA LEU A 296 3.07 -22.42 3.34
C LEU A 296 1.57 -22.34 3.63
N ASP A 297 0.81 -21.66 2.77
CA ASP A 297 -0.64 -21.58 2.89
C ASP A 297 -1.31 -22.94 2.63
N ALA A 298 -0.75 -23.76 1.76
CA ALA A 298 -1.18 -25.14 1.58
C ALA A 298 -0.89 -25.98 2.83
N LEU A 299 0.28 -25.89 3.47
CA LEU A 299 0.59 -26.59 4.72
C LEU A 299 -0.35 -26.18 5.86
N ARG A 300 -0.62 -24.88 6.02
CA ARG A 300 -1.66 -24.36 6.95
C ARG A 300 -3.04 -24.89 6.60
N GLY A 301 -3.33 -24.94 5.30
CA GLY A 301 -4.55 -25.44 4.71
C GLY A 301 -4.72 -26.95 4.92
N VAL A 302 -3.66 -27.75 4.93
CA VAL A 302 -3.68 -29.22 5.05
C VAL A 302 -4.30 -29.69 6.37
N GLY A 303 -4.37 -28.84 7.40
CA GLY A 303 -5.21 -29.07 8.59
C GLY A 303 -6.72 -29.22 8.30
N LEU A 304 -7.22 -28.71 7.16
CA LEU A 304 -8.62 -28.78 6.72
C LEU A 304 -8.86 -28.98 5.21
N ALA A 305 -7.84 -28.91 4.35
CA ALA A 305 -7.99 -28.77 2.89
C ALA A 305 -7.97 -30.09 2.12
N ALA A 306 -7.75 -31.25 2.76
CA ALA A 306 -7.58 -32.47 1.98
C ALA A 306 -8.88 -33.20 1.59
N ALA A 307 -10.05 -32.95 2.21
CA ALA A 307 -11.19 -33.86 2.00
C ALA A 307 -12.61 -33.25 1.88
N GLY A 308 -12.86 -31.94 1.96
CA GLY A 308 -14.26 -31.51 1.99
C GLY A 308 -14.66 -30.04 1.81
N THR A 309 -13.79 -29.13 1.37
CA THR A 309 -14.23 -27.76 1.03
C THR A 309 -14.55 -27.63 -0.46
N VAL A 310 -15.61 -26.88 -0.78
CA VAL A 310 -16.01 -26.59 -2.18
C VAL A 310 -14.84 -26.02 -2.97
N THR A 311 -14.07 -25.10 -2.40
CA THR A 311 -12.91 -24.47 -3.05
C THR A 311 -11.80 -25.47 -3.39
N ALA A 312 -11.50 -26.45 -2.52
CA ALA A 312 -10.51 -27.48 -2.81
C ALA A 312 -11.00 -28.47 -3.88
N PHE A 313 -12.30 -28.83 -3.86
CA PHE A 313 -12.92 -29.61 -4.92
C PHE A 313 -12.86 -28.88 -6.27
N LEU A 314 -13.27 -27.61 -6.29
CA LEU A 314 -13.24 -26.78 -7.50
C LEU A 314 -11.81 -26.66 -8.04
N ALA A 315 -10.82 -26.37 -7.18
CA ALA A 315 -9.42 -26.28 -7.58
C ALA A 315 -8.89 -27.62 -8.15
N ARG A 316 -9.18 -28.76 -7.51
CA ARG A 316 -8.80 -30.10 -8.01
C ARG A 316 -9.48 -30.45 -9.33
N ALA A 317 -10.72 -30.01 -9.52
CA ALA A 317 -11.46 -30.18 -10.76
C ALA A 317 -11.06 -29.16 -11.84
N GLY A 318 -10.09 -28.27 -11.58
CA GLY A 318 -9.69 -27.21 -12.50
C GLY A 318 -10.76 -26.13 -12.74
N LEU A 319 -11.77 -26.07 -11.87
CA LEU A 319 -12.90 -25.13 -11.94
C LEU A 319 -12.54 -23.77 -11.33
N PRO A 320 -13.15 -22.67 -11.81
CA PRO A 320 -12.85 -21.33 -11.32
C PRO A 320 -13.28 -21.15 -9.85
N PRO A 321 -12.73 -20.13 -9.14
CA PRO A 321 -13.10 -19.83 -7.76
C PRO A 321 -14.62 -19.71 -7.59
N LEU A 322 -15.13 -20.14 -6.43
CA LEU A 322 -16.57 -20.18 -6.11
C LEU A 322 -17.31 -18.87 -6.47
N LEU A 323 -16.72 -17.72 -6.18
CA LEU A 323 -17.30 -16.41 -6.50
C LEU A 323 -17.63 -16.24 -7.99
N ARG A 324 -16.78 -16.73 -8.89
CA ARG A 324 -17.00 -16.62 -10.34
C ARG A 324 -18.11 -17.56 -10.82
N LEU A 325 -18.17 -18.76 -10.24
CA LEU A 325 -19.29 -19.69 -10.48
C LEU A 325 -20.60 -19.10 -10.01
N GLU A 326 -20.61 -18.38 -8.88
CA GLU A 326 -21.78 -17.69 -8.37
C GLU A 326 -22.21 -16.52 -9.26
N ILE A 327 -21.27 -15.72 -9.80
CA ILE A 327 -21.57 -14.67 -10.79
C ILE A 327 -22.20 -15.29 -12.05
N ALA A 328 -21.60 -16.37 -12.58
CA ALA A 328 -22.14 -17.09 -13.73
C ALA A 328 -23.53 -17.66 -13.44
N ARG A 329 -23.73 -18.34 -12.29
CA ARG A 329 -25.02 -18.84 -11.83
C ARG A 329 -26.06 -17.72 -11.78
N ASP A 330 -25.71 -16.57 -11.23
CA ASP A 330 -26.62 -15.43 -11.07
C ASP A 330 -27.04 -14.87 -12.43
N TYR A 331 -26.13 -14.80 -13.40
CA TYR A 331 -26.42 -14.50 -14.79
C TYR A 331 -27.42 -15.51 -15.41
N PHE A 332 -27.13 -16.82 -15.31
CA PHE A 332 -28.01 -17.86 -15.86
C PHE A 332 -29.42 -17.81 -15.23
N GLN A 333 -29.50 -17.58 -13.93
CA GLN A 333 -30.75 -17.43 -13.20
C GLN A 333 -31.58 -16.21 -13.67
N THR A 334 -30.95 -15.06 -13.88
CA THR A 334 -31.66 -13.86 -14.36
C THR A 334 -32.09 -14.00 -15.81
N VAL A 335 -31.24 -14.55 -16.68
CA VAL A 335 -31.60 -14.78 -18.09
C VAL A 335 -32.69 -15.83 -18.22
N GLY A 336 -32.65 -16.91 -17.41
CA GLY A 336 -33.70 -17.92 -17.35
C GLY A 336 -35.08 -17.34 -16.98
N LEU A 337 -35.12 -16.33 -16.09
CA LEU A 337 -36.36 -15.60 -15.79
C LEU A 337 -36.93 -14.89 -17.04
N PHE A 338 -36.09 -14.26 -17.87
CA PHE A 338 -36.54 -13.59 -19.08
C PHE A 338 -37.01 -14.58 -20.15
N PHE A 339 -36.31 -15.70 -20.34
CA PHE A 339 -36.76 -16.74 -21.27
C PHE A 339 -38.11 -17.31 -20.87
N SER A 340 -38.29 -17.64 -19.60
CA SER A 340 -39.54 -18.19 -19.10
C SER A 340 -40.69 -17.17 -19.11
N GLY A 341 -40.38 -15.89 -18.90
CA GLY A 341 -41.39 -14.84 -18.79
C GLY A 341 -41.76 -14.10 -20.08
N LEU A 342 -40.86 -14.04 -21.07
CA LEU A 342 -41.02 -13.19 -22.27
C LEU A 342 -40.89 -13.97 -23.59
N TYR A 343 -40.09 -15.04 -23.64
CA TYR A 343 -39.79 -15.75 -24.90
C TYR A 343 -40.66 -16.98 -25.15
N THR A 344 -41.54 -17.32 -24.22
CA THR A 344 -42.35 -18.55 -24.26
C THR A 344 -43.23 -18.63 -25.52
N SER A 345 -43.76 -17.51 -26.01
CA SER A 345 -44.55 -17.47 -27.25
C SER A 345 -43.70 -17.63 -28.51
N ALA A 346 -42.53 -16.99 -28.55
CA ALA A 346 -41.58 -17.08 -29.67
C ALA A 346 -40.98 -18.49 -29.81
N LEU A 347 -40.63 -19.12 -28.69
CA LEU A 347 -40.06 -20.47 -28.67
C LEU A 347 -41.08 -21.54 -29.11
N ASN A 348 -42.34 -21.43 -28.65
CA ASN A 348 -43.41 -22.33 -29.08
C ASN A 348 -43.68 -22.21 -30.58
N TYR A 349 -43.69 -20.99 -31.13
CA TYR A 349 -43.89 -20.77 -32.56
C TYR A 349 -42.82 -21.47 -33.42
N ILE A 350 -41.55 -21.43 -33.00
CA ILE A 350 -40.42 -22.08 -33.68
C ILE A 350 -40.57 -23.62 -33.65
N GLU A 351 -41.03 -24.17 -32.53
CA GLU A 351 -41.26 -25.60 -32.34
C GLU A 351 -42.41 -26.10 -33.23
N ASP A 352 -43.52 -25.36 -33.25
CA ASP A 352 -44.71 -25.69 -34.05
C ASP A 352 -44.49 -25.60 -35.57
N HIS A 353 -43.53 -24.76 -36.02
CA HIS A 353 -43.30 -24.48 -37.46
C HIS A 353 -42.03 -25.13 -38.05
N HIS A 354 -41.31 -25.98 -37.30
CA HIS A 354 -40.10 -26.70 -37.75
C HIS A 354 -39.06 -25.83 -38.49
N ILE A 355 -38.85 -24.59 -38.05
CA ILE A 355 -37.94 -23.65 -38.71
C ILE A 355 -36.48 -24.07 -38.43
N ALA A 356 -35.76 -24.50 -39.48
CA ALA A 356 -34.33 -24.87 -39.49
C ALA A 356 -33.91 -25.85 -38.38
N THR A 357 -33.90 -27.16 -38.71
CA THR A 357 -33.63 -28.27 -37.78
C THR A 357 -32.34 -28.15 -36.97
N ASP A 358 -31.27 -27.58 -37.51
CA ASP A 358 -30.03 -27.33 -36.76
C ASP A 358 -30.14 -26.16 -35.77
N MET A 359 -30.88 -25.11 -36.14
CA MET A 359 -31.10 -23.94 -35.29
C MET A 359 -32.10 -24.23 -34.16
N SER A 360 -33.15 -25.00 -34.43
CA SER A 360 -34.07 -25.52 -33.41
C SER A 360 -33.34 -26.44 -32.42
N ARG A 361 -32.46 -27.34 -32.90
CA ARG A 361 -31.59 -28.16 -32.02
C ARG A 361 -30.64 -27.32 -31.18
N PHE A 362 -30.03 -26.29 -31.75
CA PHE A 362 -29.17 -25.36 -31.01
C PHE A 362 -29.94 -24.57 -29.94
N LEU A 363 -31.10 -24.01 -30.27
CA LEU A 363 -31.94 -23.25 -29.35
C LEU A 363 -32.51 -24.10 -28.21
N ASN A 364 -32.95 -25.32 -28.50
CA ASN A 364 -33.38 -26.28 -27.49
C ASN A 364 -32.20 -26.72 -26.61
N GLY A 365 -31.00 -26.85 -27.17
CA GLY A 365 -29.77 -27.07 -26.41
C GLY A 365 -29.44 -25.91 -25.47
N VAL A 366 -29.49 -24.66 -25.97
CA VAL A 366 -29.28 -23.46 -25.16
C VAL A 366 -30.33 -23.35 -24.06
N ARG A 367 -31.62 -23.49 -24.39
CA ARG A 367 -32.74 -23.51 -23.42
C ARG A 367 -32.54 -24.58 -22.34
N SER A 368 -32.21 -25.82 -22.73
CA SER A 368 -31.93 -26.91 -21.80
C SER A 368 -30.76 -26.60 -20.86
N ILE A 369 -29.68 -25.98 -21.36
CA ILE A 369 -28.55 -25.52 -20.53
C ILE A 369 -29.00 -24.44 -19.54
N TYR A 370 -29.84 -23.49 -19.98
CA TYR A 370 -30.40 -22.43 -19.13
C TYR A 370 -31.32 -22.98 -18.04
N ASP A 371 -32.16 -23.94 -18.36
CA ASP A 371 -33.11 -24.55 -17.43
C ASP A 371 -32.39 -25.38 -16.37
N VAL A 372 -31.32 -26.08 -16.76
CA VAL A 372 -30.43 -26.81 -15.84
C VAL A 372 -29.61 -25.85 -14.98
N ALA A 373 -28.99 -24.82 -15.57
CA ALA A 373 -28.11 -23.88 -14.86
C ALA A 373 -28.86 -22.92 -13.92
N SER A 374 -30.10 -22.56 -14.25
CA SER A 374 -30.98 -21.76 -13.38
C SER A 374 -31.68 -22.58 -12.31
N ILE A 375 -31.58 -23.93 -12.37
CA ILE A 375 -32.40 -24.87 -11.59
C ILE A 375 -33.87 -24.52 -11.76
N ASN A 376 -34.32 -24.42 -13.02
CA ASN A 376 -35.73 -24.22 -13.33
C ASN A 376 -36.49 -25.53 -13.10
N VAL A 377 -36.80 -25.74 -11.84
CA VAL A 377 -37.56 -26.84 -11.26
C VAL A 377 -38.76 -27.26 -12.13
N LEU A 378 -39.53 -26.30 -12.63
CA LEU A 378 -40.77 -26.57 -13.37
C LEU A 378 -40.50 -27.21 -14.74
N GLN A 379 -39.40 -26.80 -15.40
CA GLN A 379 -39.00 -27.30 -16.71
C GLN A 379 -38.20 -28.61 -16.64
N VAL A 380 -37.46 -28.86 -15.56
CA VAL A 380 -36.84 -30.17 -15.32
C VAL A 380 -37.91 -31.25 -15.16
N VAL A 381 -39.01 -30.93 -14.46
CA VAL A 381 -40.18 -31.82 -14.34
C VAL A 381 -40.89 -31.99 -15.70
N GLU A 382 -41.00 -30.92 -16.49
CA GLU A 382 -41.54 -30.96 -17.86
C GLU A 382 -40.71 -31.86 -18.80
N ASN A 383 -39.38 -31.80 -18.76
CA ASN A 383 -38.51 -32.65 -19.58
C ASN A 383 -38.50 -34.13 -19.13
N ALA A 384 -38.66 -34.41 -17.83
CA ALA A 384 -38.82 -35.77 -17.31
C ALA A 384 -40.21 -36.38 -17.63
N SER A 385 -41.20 -35.53 -17.90
CA SER A 385 -42.59 -35.91 -18.20
C SER A 385 -42.82 -36.54 -19.58
N ILE A 386 -41.80 -36.55 -20.45
CA ILE A 386 -41.86 -37.17 -21.79
C ILE A 386 -42.07 -38.70 -21.70
N SER A 387 -41.93 -39.29 -20.51
CA SER A 387 -42.35 -40.67 -20.21
C SER A 387 -43.50 -40.67 -19.18
N ARG A 388 -44.53 -41.49 -19.44
CA ARG A 388 -45.75 -41.85 -18.65
C ARG A 388 -45.98 -41.12 -17.30
N ASP A 389 -47.23 -40.77 -16.99
CA ASP A 389 -47.75 -40.12 -15.75
C ASP A 389 -47.01 -40.46 -14.43
N PHE A 390 -46.55 -41.71 -14.27
CA PHE A 390 -45.73 -42.18 -13.16
C PHE A 390 -44.40 -41.41 -12.95
N MET A 391 -43.71 -41.03 -14.02
CA MET A 391 -42.43 -40.31 -13.94
C MET A 391 -42.61 -38.84 -13.52
N ILE A 392 -43.79 -38.27 -13.76
CA ILE A 392 -44.17 -36.94 -13.27
C ILE A 392 -44.33 -36.98 -11.74
N GLU A 393 -44.98 -38.02 -11.20
CA GLU A 393 -45.12 -38.20 -9.75
C GLU A 393 -43.78 -38.39 -9.06
N ILE A 394 -42.90 -39.24 -9.62
CA ILE A 394 -41.54 -39.42 -9.09
C ILE A 394 -40.76 -38.10 -9.12
N SER A 395 -40.81 -37.36 -10.23
CA SER A 395 -40.07 -36.10 -10.38
C SER A 395 -40.58 -35.03 -9.41
N MET A 396 -41.89 -34.96 -9.17
CA MET A 396 -42.51 -34.09 -8.17
C MET A 396 -42.10 -34.45 -6.74
N TRP A 397 -42.10 -35.74 -6.38
CA TRP A 397 -41.65 -36.19 -5.06
C TRP A 397 -40.16 -35.92 -4.84
N VAL A 398 -39.31 -36.16 -5.85
CA VAL A 398 -37.88 -35.84 -5.80
C VAL A 398 -37.66 -34.35 -5.59
N LEU A 399 -38.42 -33.51 -6.30
CA LEU A 399 -38.35 -32.07 -6.16
C LEU A 399 -38.76 -31.57 -4.77
N ILE A 400 -39.93 -32.00 -4.28
CA ILE A 400 -40.44 -31.62 -2.96
C ILE A 400 -39.46 -32.10 -1.88
N THR A 401 -38.90 -33.30 -2.04
CA THR A 401 -37.87 -33.83 -1.15
C THR A 401 -36.60 -32.98 -1.19
N ALA A 402 -36.12 -32.57 -2.36
CA ALA A 402 -34.94 -31.72 -2.49
C ALA A 402 -35.14 -30.34 -1.86
N VAL A 403 -36.29 -29.69 -2.10
CA VAL A 403 -36.67 -28.42 -1.46
C VAL A 403 -36.81 -28.59 0.05
N GLY A 404 -37.46 -29.66 0.50
CA GLY A 404 -37.62 -29.99 1.91
C GLY A 404 -36.27 -30.19 2.62
N VAL A 405 -35.33 -30.92 2.00
CA VAL A 405 -33.97 -31.11 2.52
C VAL A 405 -33.24 -29.78 2.66
N VAL A 406 -33.34 -28.90 1.67
CA VAL A 406 -32.67 -27.58 1.70
C VAL A 406 -33.31 -26.68 2.76
N TYR A 407 -34.62 -26.69 2.90
CA TYR A 407 -35.34 -25.92 3.91
C TYR A 407 -35.05 -26.42 5.33
N LEU A 408 -35.05 -27.73 5.56
CA LEU A 408 -34.66 -28.32 6.85
C LEU A 408 -33.19 -28.01 7.18
N SER A 409 -32.31 -28.05 6.19
CA SER A 409 -30.91 -27.66 6.33
C SER A 409 -30.76 -26.18 6.68
N TYR A 410 -31.58 -25.31 6.08
CA TYR A 410 -31.65 -23.89 6.42
C TYR A 410 -32.13 -23.68 7.86
N LEU A 411 -33.21 -24.32 8.30
CA LEU A 411 -33.68 -24.22 9.69
C LEU A 411 -32.60 -24.69 10.66
N TRP A 412 -31.98 -25.83 10.39
CA TRP A 412 -30.84 -26.32 11.16
C TRP A 412 -29.71 -25.30 11.22
N PHE A 413 -29.37 -24.65 10.09
CA PHE A 413 -28.39 -23.58 10.01
C PHE A 413 -28.78 -22.35 10.84
N VAL A 414 -30.03 -21.91 10.81
CA VAL A 414 -30.51 -20.76 11.61
C VAL A 414 -30.43 -21.06 13.10
N PHE A 415 -30.94 -22.21 13.55
CA PHE A 415 -30.95 -22.56 14.97
C PHE A 415 -29.55 -22.88 15.48
N SER A 416 -28.76 -23.64 14.71
CA SER A 416 -27.38 -23.95 15.07
C SER A 416 -26.50 -22.69 15.06
N GLY A 417 -26.71 -21.79 14.08
CA GLY A 417 -25.99 -20.56 13.83
C GLY A 417 -26.09 -19.53 14.96
N ARG A 418 -27.23 -19.46 15.67
CA ARG A 418 -27.46 -18.49 16.75
C ARG A 418 -26.44 -18.55 17.88
N HIS A 419 -25.87 -19.74 18.11
CA HIS A 419 -24.92 -20.01 19.19
C HIS A 419 -23.46 -20.08 18.73
N LEU A 420 -23.19 -19.80 17.46
CA LEU A 420 -21.82 -19.76 16.94
C LEU A 420 -21.13 -18.42 17.22
N HIS A 421 -19.81 -18.48 17.10
CA HIS A 421 -18.86 -17.42 17.35
C HIS A 421 -19.21 -16.09 16.68
N ARG A 422 -18.87 -14.99 17.37
CA ARG A 422 -18.96 -13.61 16.88
C ARG A 422 -17.63 -12.92 17.16
N ARG A 423 -17.15 -12.13 16.20
CA ARG A 423 -15.85 -11.45 16.34
C ARG A 423 -15.83 -10.50 17.54
N ASP A 424 -16.92 -9.78 17.78
CA ASP A 424 -17.06 -8.86 18.92
C ASP A 424 -16.91 -9.59 20.27
N ASP A 425 -17.21 -10.89 20.32
CA ASP A 425 -17.05 -11.68 21.53
C ASP A 425 -15.57 -12.02 21.81
N GLU A 426 -14.66 -11.94 20.82
CA GLU A 426 -13.23 -12.29 21.00
C GLU A 426 -12.56 -11.41 22.05
N VAL A 427 -12.78 -10.09 21.97
CA VAL A 427 -12.19 -9.12 22.91
C VAL A 427 -12.78 -9.29 24.31
N ARG A 428 -14.08 -9.57 24.43
CA ARG A 428 -14.72 -9.77 25.74
C ARG A 428 -14.29 -11.05 26.42
N GLN A 429 -14.21 -12.14 25.66
CA GLN A 429 -13.90 -13.46 26.19
C GLN A 429 -12.39 -13.63 26.47
N GLY A 430 -11.53 -12.87 25.79
CA GLY A 430 -10.08 -12.87 25.97
C GLY A 430 -9.50 -14.25 25.69
N HIS A 431 -8.67 -14.80 26.60
CA HIS A 431 -8.08 -16.13 26.44
C HIS A 431 -9.08 -17.31 26.43
N GLU A 432 -10.34 -17.07 26.79
CA GLU A 432 -11.41 -18.07 26.74
C GLU A 432 -12.29 -17.91 25.49
N ALA A 433 -11.92 -17.02 24.56
CA ALA A 433 -12.60 -16.84 23.29
C ALA A 433 -12.40 -18.05 22.37
N GLU A 434 -13.49 -18.65 21.90
CA GLU A 434 -13.41 -19.67 20.85
C GLU A 434 -13.33 -19.03 19.46
N THR A 435 -12.13 -18.85 18.93
CA THR A 435 -11.95 -18.26 17.59
C THR A 435 -12.49 -19.17 16.48
N TRP A 436 -12.75 -18.60 15.28
CA TRP A 436 -13.12 -19.40 14.11
C TRP A 436 -12.06 -20.44 13.76
N ALA A 437 -10.78 -20.11 13.95
CA ALA A 437 -9.70 -21.04 13.68
C ALA A 437 -9.71 -22.26 14.60
N GLU A 438 -10.01 -22.06 15.88
CA GLU A 438 -10.14 -23.13 16.87
C GLU A 438 -11.41 -23.94 16.68
N LEU A 439 -12.55 -23.28 16.44
CA LEU A 439 -13.82 -23.93 16.18
C LEU A 439 -13.77 -24.81 14.94
N ALA A 440 -13.10 -24.34 13.88
CA ALA A 440 -12.85 -25.14 12.68
C ALA A 440 -12.06 -26.40 13.00
N ASN A 441 -11.05 -26.31 13.87
CA ASN A 441 -10.30 -27.48 14.29
C ASN A 441 -11.13 -28.46 15.14
N LYS A 442 -11.91 -27.96 16.10
CA LYS A 442 -12.78 -28.78 16.96
C LYS A 442 -13.96 -29.41 16.20
N ARG A 443 -14.53 -28.70 15.22
CA ARG A 443 -15.81 -29.05 14.56
C ARG A 443 -15.75 -28.93 13.03
N LYS A 444 -14.70 -29.49 12.41
CA LYS A 444 -14.42 -29.45 10.95
C LYS A 444 -15.65 -29.70 10.08
N LYS A 445 -16.33 -30.84 10.28
CA LYS A 445 -17.50 -31.25 9.47
C LYS A 445 -18.66 -30.26 9.59
N LYS A 446 -18.90 -29.73 10.79
CA LYS A 446 -19.99 -28.78 11.04
C LYS A 446 -19.73 -27.47 10.30
N ILE A 447 -18.52 -26.93 10.38
CA ILE A 447 -18.18 -25.65 9.71
C ILE A 447 -18.19 -25.79 8.18
N ALA A 448 -17.67 -26.88 7.64
CA ALA A 448 -17.77 -27.15 6.20
C ALA A 448 -19.24 -27.21 5.74
N LEU A 449 -20.10 -27.90 6.49
CA LEU A 449 -21.54 -28.00 6.19
C LEU A 449 -22.23 -26.64 6.16
N PHE A 450 -21.84 -25.68 7.01
CA PHE A 450 -22.42 -24.33 6.98
C PHE A 450 -22.18 -23.63 5.64
N THR A 451 -20.97 -23.71 5.08
CA THR A 451 -20.66 -23.13 3.77
C THR A 451 -21.47 -23.80 2.66
N PHE A 452 -21.61 -25.13 2.68
CA PHE A 452 -22.46 -25.85 1.71
C PHE A 452 -23.92 -25.42 1.80
N VAL A 453 -24.48 -25.32 3.02
CA VAL A 453 -25.87 -24.91 3.22
C VAL A 453 -26.08 -23.48 2.73
N ILE A 454 -25.16 -22.54 3.02
CA ILE A 454 -25.24 -21.17 2.50
C ILE A 454 -25.27 -21.16 0.96
N THR A 455 -24.33 -21.86 0.31
CA THR A 455 -24.26 -21.92 -1.16
C THR A 455 -25.52 -22.58 -1.75
N ALA A 456 -26.06 -23.63 -1.12
CA ALA A 456 -27.29 -24.28 -1.54
C ALA A 456 -28.51 -23.35 -1.40
N CYS A 457 -28.64 -22.64 -0.26
CA CYS A 457 -29.70 -21.67 -0.03
C CYS A 457 -29.66 -20.53 -1.05
N LEU A 458 -28.48 -19.95 -1.33
CA LEU A 458 -28.31 -18.91 -2.35
C LEU A 458 -28.70 -19.40 -3.75
N THR A 459 -28.43 -20.66 -4.04
CA THR A 459 -28.67 -21.27 -5.35
C THR A 459 -30.16 -21.59 -5.55
N ILE A 460 -30.86 -22.10 -4.54
CA ILE A 460 -32.30 -22.41 -4.59
C ILE A 460 -33.20 -21.19 -4.31
N TYR A 461 -32.64 -20.10 -3.78
CA TYR A 461 -33.40 -18.92 -3.39
C TYR A 461 -34.36 -18.43 -4.47
N LEU A 462 -33.87 -18.18 -5.68
CA LEU A 462 -34.70 -17.64 -6.77
C LEU A 462 -35.72 -18.67 -7.29
N PRO A 463 -35.33 -19.92 -7.66
CA PRO A 463 -36.29 -20.93 -8.11
C PRO A 463 -37.43 -21.17 -7.12
N LEU A 464 -37.10 -21.29 -5.83
CA LEU A 464 -38.09 -21.54 -4.78
C LEU A 464 -38.99 -20.33 -4.54
N THR A 465 -38.40 -19.13 -4.47
CA THR A 465 -39.16 -17.89 -4.28
C THR A 465 -40.15 -17.68 -5.42
N ARG A 466 -39.70 -17.89 -6.67
CA ARG A 466 -40.56 -17.79 -7.85
C ARG A 466 -41.72 -18.77 -7.77
N LEU A 467 -41.46 -20.05 -7.50
CA LEU A 467 -42.49 -21.08 -7.36
C LEU A 467 -43.52 -20.70 -6.28
N CYS A 468 -43.07 -20.24 -5.11
CA CYS A 468 -43.98 -19.80 -4.06
C CYS A 468 -44.83 -18.60 -4.48
N LEU A 469 -44.25 -17.62 -5.19
CA LEU A 469 -44.99 -16.45 -5.69
C LEU A 469 -46.03 -16.85 -6.74
N GLU A 470 -45.67 -17.70 -7.71
CA GLU A 470 -46.57 -18.21 -8.76
C GLU A 470 -47.78 -18.96 -8.18
N LEU A 471 -47.63 -19.64 -7.04
CA LEU A 471 -48.73 -20.30 -6.35
C LEU A 471 -49.64 -19.31 -5.58
N LEU A 472 -49.12 -18.20 -5.06
CA LEU A 472 -49.84 -17.29 -4.16
C LEU A 472 -50.61 -16.18 -4.90
N VAL A 473 -49.98 -15.56 -5.90
CA VAL A 473 -50.50 -14.35 -6.56
C VAL A 473 -51.82 -14.55 -7.32
N PRO A 474 -52.05 -15.65 -8.07
CA PRO A 474 -53.32 -15.87 -8.79
C PRO A 474 -54.56 -16.00 -7.89
N ARG A 475 -54.37 -16.31 -6.60
CA ARG A 475 -55.44 -16.35 -5.60
C ARG A 475 -55.61 -15.00 -4.90
N TRP A 476 -54.51 -14.27 -4.68
CA TRP A 476 -54.53 -12.91 -4.16
C TRP A 476 -55.24 -11.94 -5.12
N SER A 477 -54.99 -12.02 -6.43
CA SER A 477 -55.70 -11.21 -7.43
C SER A 477 -57.20 -11.53 -7.46
N ARG A 478 -57.57 -12.81 -7.36
CA ARG A 478 -58.97 -13.28 -7.23
C ARG A 478 -59.66 -12.85 -5.93
N HIS A 479 -58.90 -12.59 -4.85
CA HIS A 479 -59.47 -12.17 -3.56
C HIS A 479 -59.60 -10.64 -3.44
N ILE A 480 -58.81 -9.88 -4.20
CA ILE A 480 -58.87 -8.40 -4.26
C ILE A 480 -59.87 -7.92 -5.31
N VAL A 481 -60.00 -8.64 -6.43
CA VAL A 481 -60.99 -8.35 -7.47
C VAL A 481 -62.21 -9.22 -7.24
N ASN A 482 -63.17 -8.70 -6.46
CA ASN A 482 -64.51 -9.29 -6.35
C ASN A 482 -65.27 -9.05 -7.66
N VAL A 483 -65.07 -9.91 -8.67
CA VAL A 483 -65.92 -9.94 -9.86
C VAL A 483 -66.37 -11.37 -10.13
N ASN A 484 -67.64 -11.60 -9.80
CA ASN A 484 -68.45 -12.66 -10.41
C ASN A 484 -68.55 -12.38 -11.92
N SER A 485 -67.65 -12.93 -12.74
CA SER A 485 -67.99 -13.20 -14.14
C SER A 485 -67.04 -14.21 -14.77
N LEU A 486 -67.66 -15.06 -15.60
CA LEU A 486 -67.09 -15.90 -16.65
C LEU A 486 -66.63 -17.29 -16.23
N THR A 487 -67.65 -18.13 -16.04
CA THR A 487 -67.70 -19.46 -16.64
C THR A 487 -67.31 -19.43 -18.13
N SER A 488 -66.72 -20.55 -18.57
CA SER A 488 -66.51 -20.99 -19.97
C SER A 488 -65.47 -20.23 -20.82
N SER A 489 -64.30 -20.84 -20.98
CA SER A 489 -63.78 -21.17 -22.32
C SER A 489 -62.83 -22.36 -22.22
N SER A 490 -63.18 -23.39 -22.98
CA SER A 490 -62.39 -24.59 -23.21
C SER A 490 -61.44 -24.37 -24.39
N SER A 491 -60.35 -25.15 -24.37
CA SER A 491 -59.44 -25.48 -25.48
C SER A 491 -58.41 -24.42 -25.92
N THR A 492 -57.14 -24.68 -25.61
CA THR A 492 -56.05 -24.90 -26.58
C THR A 492 -54.73 -25.11 -25.82
N GLY A 493 -54.07 -26.27 -26.02
CA GLY A 493 -52.70 -26.57 -25.58
C GLY A 493 -52.36 -26.29 -24.11
N THR A 494 -52.91 -27.05 -23.15
CA THR A 494 -52.48 -26.96 -21.75
C THR A 494 -51.01 -27.38 -21.61
N ARG A 495 -50.13 -26.41 -21.34
CA ARG A 495 -48.74 -26.65 -20.96
C ARG A 495 -48.70 -27.55 -19.71
N THR A 496 -47.72 -28.43 -19.62
CA THR A 496 -47.47 -29.30 -18.46
C THR A 496 -47.20 -28.50 -17.17
N SER A 497 -46.69 -27.26 -17.28
CA SER A 497 -46.64 -26.30 -16.17
C SER A 497 -48.02 -25.96 -15.60
N ASP A 498 -49.03 -25.80 -16.45
CA ASP A 498 -50.42 -25.54 -16.02
C ASP A 498 -51.05 -26.79 -15.41
N LEU A 499 -50.67 -27.99 -15.87
CA LEU A 499 -51.09 -29.26 -15.27
C LEU A 499 -50.48 -29.46 -13.87
N ILE A 500 -49.21 -29.13 -13.67
CA ILE A 500 -48.54 -29.20 -12.37
C ILE A 500 -49.16 -28.18 -11.39
N ILE A 501 -49.31 -26.93 -11.82
CA ILE A 501 -49.96 -25.87 -11.01
C ILE A 501 -51.40 -26.25 -10.69
N ARG A 502 -52.15 -26.82 -11.65
CA ARG A 502 -53.52 -27.32 -11.45
C ARG A 502 -53.59 -28.49 -10.47
N ARG A 503 -52.66 -29.45 -10.52
CA ARG A 503 -52.55 -30.54 -9.51
C ARG A 503 -52.20 -30.02 -8.12
N PHE A 504 -51.33 -29.00 -8.00
CA PHE A 504 -51.10 -28.32 -6.72
C PHE A 504 -52.35 -27.58 -6.22
N TYR A 505 -53.17 -27.06 -7.14
CA TYR A 505 -54.44 -26.40 -6.86
C TYR A 505 -55.56 -27.37 -6.43
N GLU A 506 -55.53 -28.63 -6.89
CA GLU A 506 -56.49 -29.68 -6.51
C GLU A 506 -56.34 -30.09 -5.03
N ASN A 507 -55.13 -29.99 -4.45
CA ASN A 507 -54.86 -30.16 -3.01
C ASN A 507 -55.04 -28.83 -2.20
N GLY A 508 -55.99 -28.00 -2.64
CA GLY A 508 -56.01 -26.52 -2.71
C GLY A 508 -55.99 -25.63 -1.46
N ILE A 509 -55.51 -26.08 -0.30
CA ILE A 509 -55.24 -25.21 0.86
C ILE A 509 -53.87 -25.50 1.49
N ALA A 510 -53.49 -26.78 1.63
CA ALA A 510 -52.26 -27.17 2.30
C ALA A 510 -51.00 -26.61 1.60
N ILE A 511 -50.95 -26.68 0.27
CA ILE A 511 -49.81 -26.16 -0.51
C ILE A 511 -49.72 -24.62 -0.46
N LEU A 512 -50.85 -23.92 -0.34
CA LEU A 512 -50.86 -22.45 -0.18
C LEU A 512 -50.35 -22.03 1.20
N ILE A 513 -50.70 -22.79 2.24
CA ILE A 513 -50.15 -22.60 3.59
C ILE A 513 -48.63 -22.84 3.55
N VAL A 514 -48.18 -23.91 2.89
CA VAL A 514 -46.74 -24.22 2.75
C VAL A 514 -46.00 -23.12 1.97
N ALA A 515 -46.55 -22.62 0.86
CA ALA A 515 -45.94 -21.55 0.08
C ALA A 515 -45.87 -20.24 0.88
N SER A 516 -46.94 -19.87 1.58
CA SER A 516 -46.97 -18.68 2.47
C SER A 516 -45.95 -18.82 3.60
N PHE A 517 -45.87 -20.02 4.20
CA PHE A 517 -44.92 -20.34 5.25
C PHE A 517 -43.48 -20.25 4.76
N LEU A 518 -43.16 -20.77 3.56
CA LEU A 518 -41.82 -20.66 2.97
C LEU A 518 -41.44 -19.21 2.66
N VAL A 519 -42.36 -18.38 2.16
CA VAL A 519 -42.07 -16.94 1.95
C VAL A 519 -41.75 -16.25 3.29
N ALA A 520 -42.56 -16.51 4.32
CA ALA A 520 -42.41 -15.89 5.64
C ALA A 520 -41.18 -16.38 6.42
N THR A 521 -40.73 -17.62 6.21
CA THR A 521 -39.65 -18.23 6.99
C THR A 521 -38.31 -18.34 6.25
N PHE A 522 -38.32 -18.40 4.91
CA PHE A 522 -37.13 -18.54 4.07
C PHE A 522 -36.88 -17.30 3.20
N THR A 523 -37.82 -16.92 2.32
CA THR A 523 -37.58 -15.83 1.33
C THR A 523 -37.28 -14.48 1.98
N LEU A 524 -38.11 -14.01 2.91
CA LEU A 524 -37.91 -12.71 3.56
C LEU A 524 -36.81 -12.72 4.64
N PRO A 525 -36.70 -13.76 5.51
CA PRO A 525 -35.70 -13.74 6.58
C PRO A 525 -34.27 -14.03 6.12
N LEU A 526 -34.06 -14.81 5.04
CA LEU A 526 -32.72 -15.19 4.60
C LEU A 526 -31.83 -13.97 4.29
N PRO A 527 -32.24 -12.96 3.48
CA PRO A 527 -31.45 -11.74 3.27
C PRO A 527 -31.06 -11.04 4.57
N LYS A 528 -32.00 -10.89 5.52
CA LYS A 528 -31.76 -10.25 6.82
C LYS A 528 -30.75 -11.03 7.67
N LEU A 529 -30.85 -12.37 7.65
CA LEU A 529 -29.90 -13.24 8.32
C LEU A 529 -28.49 -13.10 7.74
N LEU A 530 -28.36 -13.09 6.41
CA LEU A 530 -27.06 -12.94 5.73
C LEU A 530 -26.41 -11.58 6.04
N VAL A 531 -27.17 -10.48 6.05
CA VAL A 531 -26.64 -9.16 6.46
C VAL A 531 -26.09 -9.20 7.87
N ARG A 532 -26.82 -9.79 8.81
CA ARG A 532 -26.36 -9.92 10.19
C ARG A 532 -25.08 -10.76 10.28
N LEU A 533 -25.00 -11.88 9.56
CA LEU A 533 -23.84 -12.76 9.56
C LEU A 533 -22.60 -12.09 8.95
N ILE A 534 -22.77 -11.31 7.88
CA ILE A 534 -21.68 -10.52 7.26
C ILE A 534 -21.18 -9.46 8.24
N ALA A 535 -22.10 -8.68 8.84
CA ALA A 535 -21.75 -7.61 9.78
C ALA A 535 -20.94 -8.12 10.99
N GLN A 536 -21.29 -9.30 11.51
CA GLN A 536 -20.67 -9.90 12.70
C GLN A 536 -19.32 -10.60 12.44
N ASN A 537 -18.94 -10.85 11.18
CA ASN A 537 -17.79 -11.71 10.85
C ASN A 537 -16.78 -11.09 9.88
N ARG A 538 -17.17 -10.07 9.11
CA ARG A 538 -16.25 -9.41 8.18
C ARG A 538 -15.09 -8.74 8.94
N PRO A 539 -13.90 -8.59 8.34
CA PRO A 539 -12.82 -7.80 8.92
C PRO A 539 -13.19 -6.33 9.12
N THR A 540 -12.71 -5.79 10.22
CA THR A 540 -12.76 -4.38 10.60
C THR A 540 -11.34 -3.90 10.84
N GLY A 541 -11.13 -2.58 10.89
CA GLY A 541 -9.83 -2.00 11.25
C GLY A 541 -9.38 -2.32 12.67
N SER A 542 -8.39 -1.56 13.12
CA SER A 542 -7.80 -1.66 14.45
C SER A 542 -8.84 -1.57 15.56
N LEU A 543 -8.54 -2.19 16.70
CA LEU A 543 -9.37 -2.14 17.90
C LEU A 543 -9.57 -0.70 18.42
N GLU A 544 -8.56 0.16 18.22
CA GLU A 544 -8.57 1.57 18.65
C GLU A 544 -9.31 2.48 17.66
N ASN A 545 -9.25 2.17 16.37
CA ASN A 545 -9.94 2.93 15.32
C ASN A 545 -10.34 2.02 14.16
N SER A 546 -11.65 1.90 13.93
CA SER A 546 -12.20 1.03 12.89
C SER A 546 -11.86 1.46 11.46
N LYS A 547 -11.40 2.71 11.25
CA LYS A 547 -11.03 3.27 9.95
C LYS A 547 -9.55 3.13 9.61
N ILE A 548 -8.73 2.68 10.55
CA ILE A 548 -7.27 2.63 10.43
C ILE A 548 -6.81 1.23 10.76
N THR A 549 -5.73 0.78 10.15
CA THR A 549 -5.08 -0.49 10.44
C THR A 549 -3.59 -0.37 10.15
N TYR A 550 -2.86 -1.46 10.31
CA TYR A 550 -1.43 -1.47 10.08
C TYR A 550 -1.09 -2.47 8.98
N ASP A 551 -0.14 -2.12 8.12
CA ASP A 551 0.34 -3.05 7.11
C ASP A 551 1.20 -4.18 7.73
N LEU A 552 1.79 -5.04 6.89
CA LEU A 552 2.65 -6.12 7.38
C LEU A 552 3.95 -5.62 8.00
N ASP A 553 4.33 -4.36 7.76
CA ASP A 553 5.50 -3.71 8.36
C ASP A 553 5.12 -2.99 9.67
N GLY A 554 3.82 -2.90 9.97
CA GLY A 554 3.23 -2.25 11.11
C GLY A 554 3.05 -0.74 10.94
N GLU A 555 3.17 -0.21 9.73
CA GLU A 555 2.96 1.20 9.43
C GLU A 555 1.46 1.51 9.30
N GLU A 556 1.07 2.70 9.72
CA GLU A 556 -0.32 3.11 9.75
C GLU A 556 -0.85 3.29 8.32
N VAL A 557 -1.90 2.55 8.00
CA VAL A 557 -2.58 2.61 6.70
C VAL A 557 -4.08 2.78 6.90
N PRO A 558 -4.76 3.55 6.03
CA PRO A 558 -6.22 3.59 6.06
C PRO A 558 -6.76 2.17 5.87
N PHE A 559 -7.85 1.83 6.56
CA PHE A 559 -8.56 0.59 6.34
C PHE A 559 -9.32 0.68 5.01
N ASP A 560 -8.58 0.52 3.92
CA ASP A 560 -9.08 0.54 2.56
C ASP A 560 -9.50 -0.86 2.09
N ASP A 561 -10.08 -0.93 0.90
CA ASP A 561 -10.56 -2.19 0.32
C ASP A 561 -9.43 -3.22 0.11
N LYS A 562 -8.18 -2.76 0.00
CA LYS A 562 -7.00 -3.62 -0.16
C LYS A 562 -6.59 -4.28 1.14
N VAL A 563 -6.53 -3.53 2.25
CA VAL A 563 -6.23 -4.14 3.54
C VAL A 563 -7.37 -5.05 3.97
N TYR A 564 -8.62 -4.66 3.69
CA TYR A 564 -9.77 -5.54 3.86
C TYR A 564 -9.59 -6.87 3.12
N GLU A 565 -9.28 -6.83 1.81
CA GLU A 565 -9.04 -8.04 1.02
C GLU A 565 -7.89 -8.89 1.58
N ARG A 566 -6.77 -8.26 1.93
CA ARG A 566 -5.61 -8.94 2.51
C ARG A 566 -5.97 -9.69 3.79
N LEU A 567 -6.74 -9.07 4.69
CA LEU A 567 -7.23 -9.72 5.91
C LEU A 567 -8.17 -10.88 5.58
N VAL A 568 -9.10 -10.71 4.66
CA VAL A 568 -10.01 -11.80 4.22
C VAL A 568 -9.23 -12.98 3.60
N GLN A 569 -8.08 -12.71 2.96
CA GLN A 569 -7.26 -13.73 2.32
C GLN A 569 -6.26 -14.41 3.25
N ARG A 570 -5.70 -13.70 4.25
CA ARG A 570 -4.57 -14.21 5.05
C ARG A 570 -4.89 -14.52 6.51
N ASP A 571 -5.88 -13.87 7.12
CA ASP A 571 -6.23 -14.11 8.53
C ASP A 571 -6.75 -15.56 8.71
N PRO A 572 -6.12 -16.40 9.55
CA PRO A 572 -6.58 -17.77 9.81
C PRO A 572 -8.03 -17.84 10.31
N ASN A 573 -8.49 -16.84 11.07
CA ASN A 573 -9.87 -16.76 11.53
C ASN A 573 -10.84 -16.51 10.37
N GLN A 574 -10.43 -15.74 9.37
CA GLN A 574 -11.22 -15.51 8.15
C GLN A 574 -11.20 -16.73 7.24
N LEU A 575 -10.01 -17.29 6.99
CA LEU A 575 -9.83 -18.50 6.17
C LEU A 575 -10.70 -19.66 6.65
N ARG A 576 -10.86 -19.79 7.97
CA ARG A 576 -11.63 -20.85 8.63
C ARG A 576 -13.08 -20.44 8.99
N CYS A 577 -13.50 -19.22 8.63
CA CYS A 577 -14.87 -18.74 8.84
C CYS A 577 -15.82 -19.30 7.77
N PRO A 578 -16.95 -19.95 8.13
CA PRO A 578 -17.89 -20.52 7.16
C PRO A 578 -18.63 -19.44 6.35
N TYR A 579 -18.68 -18.22 6.86
CA TYR A 579 -19.36 -17.08 6.25
C TYR A 579 -18.47 -16.29 5.29
N ARG A 580 -17.17 -16.62 5.19
CA ARG A 580 -16.21 -15.95 4.31
C ARG A 580 -16.69 -15.89 2.87
N SER A 581 -17.36 -16.94 2.38
CA SER A 581 -17.89 -16.97 1.02
C SER A 581 -18.88 -15.82 0.74
N LEU A 582 -19.52 -15.22 1.74
CA LEU A 582 -20.50 -14.15 1.56
C LEU A 582 -19.88 -12.81 1.17
N TYR A 583 -18.67 -12.51 1.69
CA TYR A 583 -18.03 -11.21 1.52
C TYR A 583 -16.62 -11.27 0.90
N ALA A 584 -16.04 -12.46 0.71
CA ALA A 584 -14.76 -12.60 0.04
C ALA A 584 -14.82 -12.23 -1.45
N GLY A 585 -13.87 -11.40 -1.89
CA GLY A 585 -13.74 -10.89 -3.26
C GLY A 585 -14.57 -9.64 -3.57
N PHE A 586 -15.18 -9.02 -2.55
CA PHE A 586 -15.83 -7.72 -2.62
C PHE A 586 -15.00 -6.64 -1.92
N GLU A 587 -15.17 -5.40 -2.36
CA GLU A 587 -14.77 -4.22 -1.60
C GLU A 587 -15.53 -4.18 -0.26
N GLN A 588 -14.94 -3.58 0.78
CA GLN A 588 -15.50 -3.53 2.13
C GLN A 588 -16.88 -2.87 2.16
N ARG A 589 -17.04 -1.76 1.43
CA ARG A 589 -18.32 -1.03 1.30
C ARG A 589 -19.39 -1.88 0.59
N TRP A 590 -18.98 -2.76 -0.31
CA TRP A 590 -19.83 -3.64 -1.10
C TRP A 590 -19.90 -5.07 -0.55
N SER A 591 -19.47 -5.32 0.70
CA SER A 591 -19.50 -6.65 1.31
C SER A 591 -20.90 -7.30 1.34
N TYR A 592 -21.96 -6.50 1.20
CA TYR A 592 -23.37 -6.94 1.16
C TYR A 592 -23.92 -7.14 -0.25
N PHE A 593 -23.09 -6.99 -1.30
CA PHE A 593 -23.54 -6.99 -2.70
C PHE A 593 -24.29 -8.27 -3.10
N LYS A 594 -23.89 -9.44 -2.58
CA LYS A 594 -24.65 -10.70 -2.78
C LYS A 594 -26.09 -10.60 -2.27
N VAL A 595 -26.29 -9.98 -1.12
CA VAL A 595 -27.64 -9.81 -0.56
C VAL A 595 -28.45 -8.83 -1.42
N LEU A 596 -27.82 -7.76 -1.92
CA LEU A 596 -28.45 -6.84 -2.87
C LEU A 596 -28.91 -7.57 -4.15
N GLN A 597 -28.08 -8.48 -4.70
CA GLN A 597 -28.46 -9.31 -5.85
C GLN A 597 -29.68 -10.21 -5.54
N LEU A 598 -29.81 -10.76 -4.32
CA LEU A 598 -30.99 -11.53 -3.92
C LEU A 598 -32.26 -10.66 -3.90
N LEU A 599 -32.16 -9.40 -3.45
CA LEU A 599 -33.28 -8.47 -3.44
C LEU A 599 -33.70 -8.07 -4.87
N VAL A 600 -32.74 -7.82 -5.76
CA VAL A 600 -33.00 -7.57 -7.18
C VAL A 600 -33.74 -8.76 -7.82
N LYS A 601 -33.28 -9.98 -7.56
CA LYS A 601 -33.93 -11.22 -8.03
C LYS A 601 -35.36 -11.38 -7.50
N LEU A 602 -35.60 -11.05 -6.23
CA LEU A 602 -36.93 -11.06 -5.64
C LEU A 602 -37.87 -10.07 -6.34
N VAL A 603 -37.42 -8.85 -6.62
CA VAL A 603 -38.21 -7.84 -7.35
C VAL A 603 -38.50 -8.29 -8.78
N LEU A 604 -37.52 -8.85 -9.50
CA LEU A 604 -37.73 -9.41 -10.84
C LEU A 604 -38.78 -10.52 -10.85
N ALA A 605 -38.69 -11.46 -9.90
CA ALA A 605 -39.66 -12.53 -9.75
C ALA A 605 -41.06 -11.96 -9.42
N LEU A 606 -41.14 -10.95 -8.55
CA LEU A 606 -42.39 -10.30 -8.18
C LEU A 606 -43.08 -9.64 -9.39
N VAL A 607 -42.33 -8.88 -10.20
CA VAL A 607 -42.86 -8.25 -11.44
C VAL A 607 -43.37 -9.31 -12.41
N ILE A 608 -42.61 -10.39 -12.59
CA ILE A 608 -42.98 -11.52 -13.46
C ILE A 608 -44.32 -12.15 -13.06
N VAL A 609 -44.58 -12.27 -11.75
CA VAL A 609 -45.76 -12.96 -11.24
C VAL A 609 -46.97 -12.03 -11.09
N ILE A 610 -46.77 -10.75 -10.70
CA ILE A 610 -47.87 -9.80 -10.48
C ILE A 610 -48.50 -9.33 -11.79
N THR A 611 -47.71 -9.12 -12.86
CA THR A 611 -48.25 -8.64 -14.13
C THR A 611 -49.02 -9.76 -14.84
N PRO A 612 -50.32 -9.56 -15.17
CA PRO A 612 -51.14 -10.57 -15.84
C PRO A 612 -50.49 -11.11 -17.12
N SER A 613 -50.74 -12.38 -17.43
CA SER A 613 -50.30 -13.01 -18.68
C SER A 613 -50.81 -12.32 -19.94
N ASP A 614 -51.91 -11.58 -19.82
CA ASP A 614 -52.63 -11.00 -20.95
C ASP A 614 -51.96 -9.71 -21.46
N ASP A 615 -51.22 -9.00 -20.59
CA ASP A 615 -50.47 -7.78 -20.92
C ASP A 615 -48.95 -8.02 -20.95
N MET A 616 -48.51 -8.99 -21.77
CA MET A 616 -47.09 -9.37 -21.88
C MET A 616 -46.18 -8.19 -22.27
N VAL A 617 -46.68 -7.23 -23.06
CA VAL A 617 -45.93 -6.02 -23.46
C VAL A 617 -45.65 -5.12 -22.25
N LEU A 618 -46.66 -4.87 -21.40
CA LEU A 618 -46.50 -4.06 -20.20
C LEU A 618 -45.49 -4.70 -19.22
N ARG A 619 -45.59 -6.02 -19.04
CA ARG A 619 -44.62 -6.79 -18.25
C ARG A 619 -43.19 -6.64 -18.77
N ALA A 620 -43.01 -6.76 -20.09
CA ALA A 620 -41.72 -6.61 -20.74
C ALA A 620 -41.14 -5.19 -20.59
N ILE A 621 -41.97 -4.15 -20.69
CA ILE A 621 -41.57 -2.75 -20.48
C ILE A 621 -41.09 -2.53 -19.05
N ILE A 622 -41.86 -2.99 -18.05
CA ILE A 622 -41.50 -2.82 -16.63
C ILE A 622 -40.18 -3.55 -16.31
N LEU A 623 -40.01 -4.78 -16.81
CA LEU A 623 -38.78 -5.56 -16.63
C LEU A 623 -37.58 -4.89 -17.31
N CYS A 624 -37.73 -4.38 -18.53
CA CYS A 624 -36.66 -3.67 -19.23
C CYS A 624 -36.27 -2.39 -18.46
N ALA A 625 -37.24 -1.59 -18.02
CA ALA A 625 -36.98 -0.35 -17.29
C ALA A 625 -36.29 -0.60 -15.94
N PHE A 626 -36.79 -1.56 -15.16
CA PHE A 626 -36.19 -1.93 -13.89
C PHE A 626 -34.77 -2.50 -14.08
N TYR A 627 -34.59 -3.41 -15.04
CA TYR A 627 -33.29 -4.04 -15.25
C TYR A 627 -32.26 -3.09 -15.89
N ALA A 628 -32.69 -2.12 -16.70
CA ALA A 628 -31.84 -1.02 -17.17
C ALA A 628 -31.31 -0.17 -15.99
N CYS A 629 -32.16 0.11 -15.00
CA CYS A 629 -31.74 0.77 -13.75
C CYS A 629 -30.71 -0.08 -12.99
N VAL A 630 -30.94 -1.40 -12.89
CA VAL A 630 -29.97 -2.34 -12.27
C VAL A 630 -28.62 -2.32 -12.99
N VAL A 631 -28.60 -2.31 -14.33
CA VAL A 631 -27.37 -2.22 -15.12
C VAL A 631 -26.66 -0.89 -14.85
N ALA A 632 -27.37 0.24 -14.89
CA ALA A 632 -26.79 1.56 -14.63
C ALA A 632 -26.16 1.65 -13.23
N LEU A 633 -26.89 1.22 -12.20
CA LEU A 633 -26.39 1.18 -10.83
C LEU A 633 -25.18 0.24 -10.69
N SER A 634 -25.21 -0.93 -11.33
CA SER A 634 -24.11 -1.90 -11.28
C SER A 634 -22.84 -1.40 -11.97
N SER A 635 -22.99 -0.70 -13.09
CA SER A 635 -21.88 -0.06 -13.81
C SER A 635 -21.21 1.03 -12.98
N TYR A 636 -21.95 1.73 -12.12
CA TYR A 636 -21.40 2.74 -11.19
C TYR A 636 -20.76 2.11 -9.94
N SER A 637 -21.26 0.96 -9.49
CA SER A 637 -20.93 0.42 -8.16
C SER A 637 -19.54 -0.21 -8.05
N THR A 638 -19.01 -0.81 -9.13
CA THR A 638 -17.73 -1.56 -9.13
C THR A 638 -17.44 -2.37 -7.84
N PRO A 639 -18.32 -3.32 -7.46
CA PRO A 639 -18.32 -3.90 -6.12
C PRO A 639 -17.21 -4.92 -5.82
N PHE A 640 -16.53 -5.44 -6.85
CA PHE A 640 -15.52 -6.48 -6.69
C PHE A 640 -14.12 -5.89 -6.58
N THR A 641 -13.30 -6.49 -5.71
CA THR A 641 -11.90 -6.07 -5.54
C THR A 641 -11.07 -6.35 -6.79
N ASP A 642 -11.38 -7.43 -7.51
CA ASP A 642 -10.79 -7.67 -8.83
C ASP A 642 -11.61 -6.96 -9.93
N PRO A 643 -11.00 -6.01 -10.68
CA PRO A 643 -11.66 -5.30 -11.79
C PRO A 643 -12.27 -6.21 -12.86
N LEU A 644 -11.68 -7.39 -13.11
CA LEU A 644 -12.19 -8.34 -14.10
C LEU A 644 -13.50 -8.99 -13.64
N ASN A 645 -13.71 -9.16 -12.33
CA ASN A 645 -15.02 -9.58 -11.83
C ASN A 645 -16.08 -8.50 -12.07
N ASN A 646 -15.72 -7.22 -11.95
CA ASN A 646 -16.61 -6.11 -12.32
C ASN A 646 -16.97 -6.18 -13.81
N VAL A 647 -15.99 -6.42 -14.69
CA VAL A 647 -16.24 -6.59 -16.14
C VAL A 647 -17.13 -7.80 -16.43
N MET A 648 -16.90 -8.93 -15.77
CA MET A 648 -17.70 -10.15 -15.94
C MET A 648 -19.16 -9.95 -15.47
N GLU A 649 -19.36 -9.31 -14.33
CA GLU A 649 -20.68 -8.98 -13.80
C GLU A 649 -21.41 -7.98 -14.72
N ILE A 650 -20.75 -6.89 -15.13
CA ILE A 650 -21.33 -5.85 -16.00
C ILE A 650 -21.67 -6.45 -17.36
N SER A 651 -20.75 -7.21 -17.98
CA SER A 651 -21.00 -7.86 -19.27
C SER A 651 -22.14 -8.87 -19.19
N GLY A 652 -22.24 -9.64 -18.09
CA GLY A 652 -23.37 -10.52 -17.82
C GLY A 652 -24.70 -9.76 -17.72
N LYS A 653 -24.73 -8.64 -16.97
CA LYS A 653 -25.94 -7.82 -16.81
C LYS A 653 -26.33 -7.07 -18.09
N VAL A 654 -25.39 -6.52 -18.84
CA VAL A 654 -25.65 -5.91 -20.16
C VAL A 654 -26.22 -6.96 -21.10
N THR A 655 -25.63 -8.17 -21.11
CA THR A 655 -26.15 -9.29 -21.89
C THR A 655 -27.59 -9.64 -21.47
N ALA A 656 -27.86 -9.74 -20.17
CA ALA A 656 -29.19 -10.05 -19.68
C ALA A 656 -30.21 -8.94 -20.03
N LEU A 657 -29.81 -7.66 -20.01
CA LEU A 657 -30.64 -6.55 -20.47
C LEU A 657 -30.93 -6.65 -21.97
N THR A 658 -29.92 -6.97 -22.77
CA THR A 658 -30.10 -7.17 -24.21
C THR A 658 -31.05 -8.33 -24.51
N THR A 659 -30.99 -9.42 -23.72
CA THR A 659 -31.98 -10.50 -23.78
C THR A 659 -33.37 -10.03 -23.35
N CYS A 660 -33.49 -9.21 -22.31
CA CYS A 660 -34.78 -8.65 -21.90
C CYS A 660 -35.41 -7.77 -23.00
N ILE A 661 -34.61 -6.92 -23.65
CA ILE A 661 -35.03 -6.08 -24.79
C ILE A 661 -35.43 -6.95 -25.99
N GLY A 662 -34.66 -8.00 -26.29
CA GLY A 662 -35.03 -8.97 -27.32
C GLY A 662 -36.37 -9.64 -27.03
N GLY A 663 -36.67 -9.92 -25.75
CA GLY A 663 -37.97 -10.45 -25.32
C GLY A 663 -39.10 -9.45 -25.51
N LEU A 664 -38.87 -8.16 -25.19
CA LEU A 664 -39.83 -7.10 -25.48
C LEU A 664 -40.13 -6.99 -26.97
N VAL A 665 -39.09 -7.01 -27.82
CA VAL A 665 -39.25 -6.99 -29.28
C VAL A 665 -40.06 -8.20 -29.74
N ALA A 666 -39.73 -9.40 -29.26
CA ALA A 666 -40.42 -10.64 -29.61
C ALA A 666 -41.91 -10.64 -29.24
N VAL A 667 -42.27 -10.04 -28.10
CA VAL A 667 -43.67 -9.92 -27.64
C VAL A 667 -44.41 -8.79 -28.37
N SER A 668 -43.72 -7.71 -28.73
CA SER A 668 -44.33 -6.54 -29.41
C SER A 668 -44.52 -6.72 -30.91
N SER A 669 -43.75 -7.60 -31.55
CA SER A 669 -43.93 -7.93 -32.96
C SER A 669 -45.13 -8.85 -33.13
N ASP A 670 -46.16 -8.40 -33.84
CA ASP A 670 -47.30 -9.23 -34.23
C ASP A 670 -46.81 -10.33 -35.19
N ILE A 671 -46.52 -11.52 -34.63
CA ILE A 671 -45.95 -12.69 -35.33
C ILE A 671 -46.80 -13.08 -36.56
N GLN A 672 -48.06 -12.65 -36.61
CA GLN A 672 -48.98 -12.95 -37.72
C GLN A 672 -48.87 -12.04 -38.95
N LYS A 673 -48.20 -10.88 -38.92
CA LYS A 673 -48.33 -9.87 -40.02
C LYS A 673 -47.06 -9.35 -40.70
N THR A 674 -45.87 -9.50 -40.12
CA THR A 674 -44.61 -9.04 -40.76
C THR A 674 -43.77 -10.24 -41.20
N LYS A 675 -42.97 -10.13 -42.29
CA LYS A 675 -42.06 -11.21 -42.74
C LYS A 675 -41.11 -11.57 -41.59
N SER A 676 -41.50 -12.60 -40.83
CA SER A 676 -41.07 -12.84 -39.44
C SER A 676 -39.63 -13.35 -39.33
N ARG A 677 -39.11 -13.95 -40.40
CA ARG A 677 -37.80 -14.64 -40.41
C ARG A 677 -36.59 -13.75 -40.13
N THR A 678 -36.58 -12.46 -40.47
CA THR A 678 -35.38 -11.62 -40.33
C THR A 678 -35.21 -11.06 -38.93
N LEU A 679 -36.30 -10.69 -38.26
CA LEU A 679 -36.28 -10.14 -36.90
C LEU A 679 -36.04 -11.23 -35.84
N GLU A 680 -36.60 -12.43 -36.06
CA GLU A 680 -36.37 -13.62 -35.25
C GLU A 680 -34.89 -14.04 -35.28
N VAL A 681 -34.27 -14.10 -36.47
CA VAL A 681 -32.85 -14.46 -36.63
C VAL A 681 -31.93 -13.42 -36.00
N VAL A 682 -32.23 -12.12 -36.11
CA VAL A 682 -31.41 -11.06 -35.48
C VAL A 682 -31.50 -11.13 -33.95
N ALA A 683 -32.68 -11.34 -33.36
CA ALA A 683 -32.82 -11.51 -31.91
C ALA A 683 -32.08 -12.75 -31.38
N ILE A 684 -32.13 -13.86 -32.13
CA ILE A 684 -31.45 -15.11 -31.81
C ILE A 684 -29.92 -14.98 -31.94
N VAL A 685 -29.43 -14.38 -33.02
CA VAL A 685 -27.99 -14.15 -33.26
C VAL A 685 -27.42 -13.17 -32.23
N TYR A 686 -28.18 -12.14 -31.86
CA TYR A 686 -27.79 -11.18 -30.84
C TYR A 686 -27.67 -11.84 -29.46
N CYS A 687 -28.63 -12.68 -29.08
CA CYS A 687 -28.56 -13.46 -27.85
C CYS A 687 -27.35 -14.41 -27.84
N ALA A 688 -27.10 -15.14 -28.94
CA ALA A 688 -25.97 -16.05 -29.08
C ALA A 688 -24.59 -15.34 -29.07
N HIS A 689 -24.50 -14.14 -29.65
CA HIS A 689 -23.29 -13.32 -29.61
C HIS A 689 -22.95 -12.84 -28.21
N CYS A 690 -23.96 -12.41 -27.44
CA CYS A 690 -23.74 -11.97 -26.07
C CYS A 690 -23.42 -13.15 -25.12
N GLN A 691 -23.94 -14.36 -25.39
CA GLN A 691 -23.49 -15.60 -24.72
C GLN A 691 -21.99 -15.83 -24.91
N PHE A 692 -21.51 -15.72 -26.15
CA PHE A 692 -20.11 -15.93 -26.49
C PHE A 692 -19.19 -14.93 -25.75
N PHE A 693 -19.59 -13.65 -25.69
CA PHE A 693 -18.83 -12.63 -24.97
C PHE A 693 -18.75 -12.88 -23.45
N HIS A 694 -19.85 -13.30 -22.82
CA HIS A 694 -19.84 -13.64 -21.39
C HIS A 694 -18.96 -14.87 -21.10
N HIS A 695 -19.07 -15.94 -21.91
CA HIS A 695 -18.24 -17.14 -21.75
C HIS A 695 -16.75 -16.88 -22.07
N ALA A 696 -16.45 -16.02 -23.04
CA ALA A 696 -15.09 -15.55 -23.30
C ALA A 696 -14.52 -14.78 -22.09
N SER A 697 -15.32 -13.92 -21.44
CA SER A 697 -14.92 -13.20 -20.22
C SER A 697 -14.64 -14.13 -19.03
N LEU A 698 -15.41 -15.22 -18.90
CA LEU A 698 -15.22 -16.27 -17.88
C LEU A 698 -13.92 -17.06 -18.12
N LEU A 699 -13.61 -17.37 -19.38
CA LEU A 699 -12.42 -18.14 -19.78
C LEU A 699 -11.12 -17.34 -19.65
N LEU A 700 -11.14 -16.02 -19.88
CA LEU A 700 -9.96 -15.13 -19.82
C LEU A 700 -9.25 -15.08 -18.45
N ARG A 701 -9.85 -15.62 -17.39
CA ARG A 701 -9.28 -15.61 -16.02
C ARG A 701 -8.83 -16.99 -15.52
N MET A 702 -8.75 -17.99 -16.39
CA MET A 702 -7.95 -19.20 -16.10
C MET A 702 -6.46 -18.84 -16.19
N PRO A 703 -5.58 -19.34 -15.30
CA PRO A 703 -4.14 -19.03 -15.33
C PRO A 703 -3.52 -19.33 -16.72
N ASN A 704 -3.98 -20.40 -17.36
CA ASN A 704 -3.59 -20.77 -18.72
C ASN A 704 -4.08 -19.76 -19.79
N ALA A 705 -5.27 -19.19 -19.61
CA ALA A 705 -5.81 -18.17 -20.51
C ALA A 705 -5.15 -16.80 -20.29
N ARG A 706 -4.84 -16.43 -19.05
CA ARG A 706 -4.02 -15.25 -18.71
C ARG A 706 -2.65 -15.33 -19.35
N LEU A 707 -1.99 -16.49 -19.27
CA LEU A 707 -0.71 -16.72 -19.93
C LEU A 707 -0.85 -16.64 -21.46
N TRP A 708 -1.95 -17.16 -22.02
CA TRP A 708 -2.26 -17.02 -23.44
C TRP A 708 -2.42 -15.55 -23.85
N VAL A 709 -3.19 -14.74 -23.11
CA VAL A 709 -3.36 -13.30 -23.35
C VAL A 709 -2.03 -12.56 -23.28
N LYS A 710 -1.22 -12.80 -22.23
CA LYS A 710 0.13 -12.22 -22.11
C LYS A 710 1.00 -12.58 -23.32
N ASN A 711 0.96 -13.83 -23.77
CA ASN A 711 1.72 -14.28 -24.94
C ASN A 711 1.25 -13.65 -26.26
N VAL A 712 -0.04 -13.34 -26.40
CA VAL A 712 -0.63 -12.71 -27.60
C VAL A 712 -0.40 -11.20 -27.61
N LEU A 713 -0.71 -10.51 -26.51
CA LEU A 713 -0.59 -9.05 -26.38
C LEU A 713 0.85 -8.59 -26.18
N GLY A 714 1.71 -9.43 -25.59
CA GLY A 714 3.10 -9.10 -25.32
C GLY A 714 3.30 -8.02 -24.26
N TRP A 715 2.40 -7.93 -23.28
CA TRP A 715 2.49 -6.96 -22.19
C TRP A 715 3.19 -7.54 -20.96
N ILE A 716 4.18 -6.83 -20.46
CA ILE A 716 4.86 -7.11 -19.18
C ILE A 716 4.05 -6.43 -18.07
N THR A 717 3.81 -7.15 -16.98
CA THR A 717 3.22 -6.58 -15.75
C THR A 717 4.23 -6.54 -14.62
N PHE A 718 4.04 -5.58 -13.73
CA PHE A 718 4.86 -5.36 -12.54
C PHE A 718 4.02 -5.46 -11.28
N SER A 719 4.67 -5.71 -10.16
CA SER A 719 4.04 -5.79 -8.85
C SER A 719 4.65 -4.88 -7.79
N ASP A 720 3.83 -4.49 -6.83
CA ASP A 720 4.17 -3.64 -5.70
C ASP A 720 3.72 -4.36 -4.42
N THR A 721 4.70 -4.82 -3.64
CA THR A 721 4.45 -5.62 -2.45
C THR A 721 3.93 -4.78 -1.29
N CYS A 722 4.31 -3.50 -1.24
CA CYS A 722 3.89 -2.54 -0.23
C CYS A 722 2.41 -2.15 -0.43
N ARG A 723 2.06 -1.75 -1.66
CA ARG A 723 0.71 -1.35 -2.06
C ARG A 723 -0.21 -2.52 -2.42
N GLY A 724 0.29 -3.76 -2.34
CA GLY A 724 -0.45 -4.98 -2.63
C GLY A 724 -0.99 -5.04 -4.06
N ILE A 725 -0.22 -4.57 -5.03
CA ILE A 725 -0.60 -4.59 -6.45
C ILE A 725 0.11 -5.77 -7.09
N ASP A 726 -0.65 -6.77 -7.54
CA ASP A 726 -0.06 -7.97 -8.14
C ASP A 726 0.27 -7.83 -9.64
N ASP A 727 -0.52 -7.05 -10.38
CA ASP A 727 -0.34 -6.84 -11.81
C ASP A 727 -0.74 -5.42 -12.20
N ALA A 728 0.23 -4.59 -12.52
CA ALA A 728 -0.01 -3.27 -13.09
C ALA A 728 1.03 -2.88 -14.15
N PRO A 729 0.70 -1.90 -15.02
CA PRO A 729 1.66 -1.34 -15.98
C PRO A 729 2.85 -0.69 -15.28
N ALA A 730 4.00 -0.67 -15.96
CA ALA A 730 5.24 -0.12 -15.41
C ALA A 730 5.08 1.32 -14.86
N LYS A 731 4.36 2.18 -15.59
CA LYS A 731 4.13 3.59 -15.23
C LYS A 731 3.42 3.80 -13.89
N ASP A 732 2.59 2.85 -13.46
CA ASP A 732 1.77 2.98 -12.26
C ASP A 732 2.51 2.42 -11.02
N VAL A 733 3.56 1.62 -11.25
CA VAL A 733 4.29 0.85 -10.24
C VAL A 733 5.69 1.42 -9.98
N LEU A 734 6.55 1.49 -11.01
CA LEU A 734 7.99 1.79 -10.86
C LEU A 734 8.28 3.11 -10.10
N PRO A 735 7.57 4.23 -10.34
CA PRO A 735 7.83 5.48 -9.63
C PRO A 735 7.49 5.42 -8.14
N HIS A 736 6.58 4.52 -7.74
CA HIS A 736 6.03 4.44 -6.39
C HIS A 736 6.71 3.37 -5.52
N TRP A 737 7.68 2.62 -6.05
CA TRP A 737 8.40 1.61 -5.27
C TRP A 737 9.20 2.23 -4.12
N ASP A 738 8.89 1.79 -2.90
CA ASP A 738 9.75 1.92 -1.73
C ASP A 738 10.82 0.81 -1.80
N LEU A 739 12.04 1.18 -2.19
CA LEU A 739 13.11 0.23 -2.47
C LEU A 739 13.47 -0.62 -1.26
N GLU A 740 13.58 -0.01 -0.07
CA GLU A 740 13.99 -0.74 1.13
C GLU A 740 12.96 -1.79 1.52
N ARG A 741 11.67 -1.43 1.47
CA ARG A 741 10.58 -2.37 1.76
C ARG A 741 10.45 -3.45 0.69
N GLU A 742 10.61 -3.12 -0.58
CA GLU A 742 10.58 -4.11 -1.67
C GLU A 742 11.73 -5.12 -1.52
N VAL A 743 12.95 -4.70 -1.18
CA VAL A 743 14.06 -5.62 -0.87
C VAL A 743 13.71 -6.51 0.31
N LYS A 744 13.23 -5.91 1.41
CA LYS A 744 12.80 -6.65 2.60
C LYS A 744 11.76 -7.72 2.25
N HIS A 745 10.73 -7.38 1.47
CA HIS A 745 9.66 -8.30 1.13
C HIS A 745 10.07 -9.40 0.14
N ARG A 746 10.89 -9.07 -0.87
CA ARG A 746 11.25 -9.98 -1.97
C ARG A 746 12.39 -10.90 -1.60
N VAL A 747 13.43 -10.35 -0.95
CA VAL A 747 14.68 -11.06 -0.68
C VAL A 747 14.70 -11.58 0.75
N TRP A 748 14.54 -10.69 1.74
CA TRP A 748 14.70 -11.04 3.16
C TRP A 748 13.57 -11.93 3.69
N HIS A 749 12.32 -11.47 3.61
CA HIS A 749 11.15 -12.27 4.01
C HIS A 749 11.03 -13.54 3.15
N GLY A 750 11.37 -13.46 1.86
CA GLY A 750 11.38 -14.61 0.96
C GLY A 750 12.31 -15.72 1.44
N PHE A 751 13.51 -15.36 1.90
CA PHE A 751 14.47 -16.30 2.47
C PHE A 751 13.95 -16.94 3.77
N TRP A 752 13.47 -16.14 4.74
CA TRP A 752 12.97 -16.68 6.01
C TRP A 752 11.76 -17.59 5.83
N ARG A 753 10.84 -17.23 4.92
CA ARG A 753 9.69 -18.08 4.57
C ARG A 753 10.12 -19.38 3.91
N ALA A 754 11.13 -19.36 3.05
CA ALA A 754 11.68 -20.56 2.44
C ALA A 754 12.37 -21.47 3.48
N LEU A 755 13.15 -20.89 4.41
CA LEU A 755 13.77 -21.64 5.51
C LEU A 755 12.69 -22.32 6.37
N LEU A 756 11.64 -21.58 6.75
CA LEU A 756 10.54 -22.13 7.53
C LEU A 756 9.74 -23.21 6.78
N LEU A 757 9.59 -23.06 5.46
CA LEU A 757 8.96 -24.08 4.62
C LEU A 757 9.80 -25.36 4.57
N GLN A 758 11.13 -25.24 4.42
CA GLN A 758 12.04 -26.38 4.45
C GLN A 758 11.98 -27.11 5.80
N MET A 759 12.05 -26.36 6.90
CA MET A 759 11.83 -26.91 8.24
C MET A 759 10.48 -27.63 8.34
N GLY A 760 9.43 -27.01 7.78
CA GLY A 760 8.09 -27.59 7.73
C GLY A 760 7.92 -28.82 6.83
N GLN A 761 8.93 -29.18 6.02
CA GLN A 761 8.95 -30.39 5.19
C GLN A 761 9.81 -31.51 5.83
N GLU A 762 10.80 -31.17 6.65
CA GLU A 762 11.78 -32.11 7.22
C GLU A 762 11.39 -32.68 8.60
N SER A 763 10.55 -32.00 9.39
CA SER A 763 10.12 -32.48 10.72
C SER A 763 8.76 -33.20 10.76
N ASP A 764 8.39 -33.75 11.94
CA ASP A 764 7.07 -34.35 12.20
C ASP A 764 5.94 -33.37 11.80
N PRO A 765 4.93 -33.80 11.00
CA PRO A 765 3.86 -32.94 10.51
C PRO A 765 3.17 -32.08 11.58
N SER A 766 3.16 -32.56 12.82
CA SER A 766 2.56 -31.86 13.97
C SER A 766 3.38 -30.65 14.46
N ASN A 767 4.71 -30.69 14.41
CA ASN A 767 5.58 -29.61 14.85
C ASN A 767 5.77 -28.53 13.76
N ASN A 768 5.71 -28.96 12.49
CA ASN A 768 5.85 -28.12 11.29
C ASN A 768 4.82 -26.98 11.23
N ILE A 769 3.59 -27.29 11.63
CA ILE A 769 2.48 -26.33 11.60
C ILE A 769 2.65 -25.27 12.70
N LYS A 770 3.25 -25.63 13.85
CA LYS A 770 3.34 -24.74 15.02
C LYS A 770 4.22 -23.52 14.80
N ILE A 771 5.40 -23.67 14.18
CA ILE A 771 6.33 -22.54 13.95
C ILE A 771 5.74 -21.56 12.91
N ILE A 772 5.15 -22.11 11.84
CA ILE A 772 4.52 -21.31 10.79
C ILE A 772 3.29 -20.56 11.33
N ASP A 773 2.46 -21.23 12.12
CA ASP A 773 1.31 -20.62 12.82
C ASP A 773 1.78 -19.54 13.80
N ARG A 774 2.91 -19.75 14.48
CA ARG A 774 3.49 -18.77 15.40
C ARG A 774 3.99 -17.52 14.69
N LEU A 775 4.70 -17.65 13.55
CA LEU A 775 5.09 -16.49 12.74
C LEU A 775 3.85 -15.69 12.27
N THR A 776 2.79 -16.39 11.84
CA THR A 776 1.53 -15.72 11.48
C THR A 776 0.90 -14.99 12.65
N ALA A 777 0.87 -15.60 13.84
CA ALA A 777 0.37 -14.94 15.04
C ALA A 777 1.15 -13.66 15.35
N LEU A 778 2.48 -13.65 15.14
CA LEU A 778 3.30 -12.45 15.27
C LEU A 778 2.92 -11.41 14.19
N GLU A 779 2.88 -11.77 12.91
CA GLU A 779 2.44 -10.88 11.81
C GLU A 779 1.05 -10.27 12.09
N GLN A 780 0.11 -11.06 12.61
CA GLN A 780 -1.23 -10.58 12.98
C GLN A 780 -1.20 -9.61 14.16
N ALA A 781 -0.34 -9.85 15.16
CA ALA A 781 -0.20 -8.95 16.29
C ALA A 781 0.34 -7.58 15.84
N ILE A 782 1.23 -7.55 14.84
CA ILE A 782 1.70 -6.32 14.18
C ILE A 782 0.58 -5.62 13.43
N VAL A 783 -0.16 -6.34 12.59
CA VAL A 783 -1.29 -5.77 11.83
C VAL A 783 -2.39 -5.22 12.76
N ALA A 784 -2.57 -5.83 13.93
CA ALA A 784 -3.54 -5.38 14.92
C ALA A 784 -3.07 -4.16 15.74
N SER A 785 -1.77 -4.07 16.05
CA SER A 785 -1.24 -3.09 17.03
C SER A 785 -0.36 -2.00 16.43
N GLY A 786 0.28 -2.26 15.29
CA GLY A 786 1.25 -1.38 14.64
C GLY A 786 2.67 -1.49 15.19
N ILE A 787 3.65 -1.07 14.38
CA ILE A 787 5.09 -1.13 14.68
C ILE A 787 5.45 -0.24 15.87
N HIS A 788 4.77 0.88 16.04
CA HIS A 788 5.01 1.80 17.15
C HIS A 788 4.72 1.13 18.51
N ARG A 789 3.66 0.30 18.61
CA ARG A 789 3.36 -0.47 19.83
C ARG A 789 4.36 -1.59 20.07
N VAL A 790 4.92 -2.15 19.01
CA VAL A 790 5.96 -3.18 19.10
C VAL A 790 7.27 -2.57 19.60
N ARG A 791 7.65 -1.39 19.07
CA ARG A 791 8.79 -0.62 19.58
C ARG A 791 8.57 -0.26 21.06
N ALA A 792 7.37 0.19 21.43
CA ALA A 792 7.03 0.49 22.83
C ALA A 792 7.09 -0.77 23.71
N HIS A 793 6.64 -1.92 23.20
CA HIS A 793 6.74 -3.18 23.91
C HIS A 793 8.20 -3.51 24.26
N TRP A 794 9.13 -3.42 23.30
CA TRP A 794 10.55 -3.68 23.54
C TRP A 794 11.21 -2.64 24.44
N LYS A 795 10.84 -1.36 24.33
CA LYS A 795 11.30 -0.32 25.27
C LYS A 795 10.88 -0.65 26.71
N GLY A 796 9.62 -1.05 26.92
CA GLY A 796 9.13 -1.43 28.24
C GLY A 796 9.66 -2.78 28.75
N GLU A 797 10.15 -3.66 27.86
CA GLU A 797 10.82 -4.91 28.26
C GLU A 797 12.26 -4.65 28.75
N VAL A 798 12.93 -3.66 28.17
CA VAL A 798 14.28 -3.22 28.60
C VAL A 798 14.22 -2.40 29.89
N ASP A 799 13.15 -1.62 30.08
CA ASP A 799 12.93 -0.88 31.32
C ASP A 799 12.56 -1.83 32.47
N VAL A 800 13.45 -1.94 33.45
CA VAL A 800 13.31 -2.81 34.63
C VAL A 800 12.00 -2.54 35.39
N HIS A 801 11.58 -1.27 35.48
CA HIS A 801 10.35 -0.92 36.19
C HIS A 801 9.11 -1.44 35.47
N ASN A 802 9.00 -1.17 34.17
CA ASN A 802 7.88 -1.65 33.36
C ASN A 802 7.87 -3.19 33.25
N ALA A 803 9.01 -3.84 33.02
CA ALA A 803 9.10 -5.30 33.01
C ALA A 803 8.61 -5.92 34.33
N TRP A 804 8.99 -5.33 35.47
CA TRP A 804 8.49 -5.75 36.79
C TRP A 804 6.98 -5.54 36.95
N LEU A 805 6.44 -4.39 36.50
CA LEU A 805 5.00 -4.12 36.53
C LEU A 805 4.22 -5.14 35.68
N ARG A 806 4.67 -5.40 34.45
CA ARG A 806 4.07 -6.38 33.53
C ARG A 806 4.00 -7.77 34.17
N GLN A 807 5.11 -8.23 34.75
CA GLN A 807 5.17 -9.53 35.42
C GLN A 807 4.26 -9.59 36.66
N THR A 808 4.24 -8.52 37.44
CA THR A 808 3.43 -8.43 38.67
C THR A 808 1.94 -8.41 38.35
N LEU A 809 1.50 -7.65 37.36
CA LEU A 809 0.11 -7.60 36.91
C LEU A 809 -0.40 -8.97 36.45
N ARG A 810 0.38 -9.68 35.63
CA ARG A 810 0.07 -11.05 35.19
C ARG A 810 -0.03 -12.06 36.33
N ARG A 811 0.77 -11.89 37.38
CA ARG A 811 0.75 -12.78 38.55
C ARG A 811 -0.36 -12.44 39.54
N ALA A 812 -0.70 -11.16 39.68
CA ALA A 812 -1.53 -10.69 40.77
C ALA A 812 -2.97 -10.37 40.37
N LEU A 813 -3.20 -9.82 39.18
CA LEU A 813 -4.50 -9.25 38.80
C LEU A 813 -5.18 -9.96 37.63
N GLU A 814 -4.47 -10.68 36.76
CA GLU A 814 -5.09 -11.38 35.63
C GLU A 814 -6.18 -12.37 36.09
N GLY A 815 -7.41 -12.21 35.58
CA GLY A 815 -8.60 -12.93 36.05
C GLY A 815 -9.76 -12.02 36.45
N LEU A 816 -10.60 -12.47 37.38
CA LEU A 816 -11.80 -11.77 37.84
C LEU A 816 -11.52 -10.74 38.93
N ASP A 817 -12.50 -9.89 39.19
CA ASP A 817 -12.56 -8.96 40.32
C ASP A 817 -11.45 -7.88 40.30
N VAL A 818 -11.11 -7.42 39.10
CA VAL A 818 -10.22 -6.27 38.87
C VAL A 818 -11.05 -4.99 38.83
N TYR A 819 -10.53 -3.96 39.50
CA TYR A 819 -11.17 -2.64 39.58
C TYR A 819 -10.42 -1.63 38.71
N TRP A 820 -11.16 -0.88 37.89
CA TRP A 820 -10.63 0.24 37.10
C TRP A 820 -11.74 1.27 36.88
N ASP A 821 -11.53 2.51 37.28
CA ASP A 821 -12.55 3.58 37.27
C ASP A 821 -12.20 4.74 36.32
N ASP A 822 -11.25 4.52 35.43
CA ASP A 822 -10.77 5.54 34.51
C ASP A 822 -11.25 5.22 33.08
N ALA A 823 -12.05 6.12 32.52
CA ALA A 823 -12.57 6.00 31.15
C ALA A 823 -11.48 6.17 30.07
N THR A 824 -10.23 6.54 30.42
CA THR A 824 -9.18 6.72 29.43
C THR A 824 -8.78 5.40 28.78
N GLY A 825 -9.22 5.21 27.53
CA GLY A 825 -8.98 3.98 26.76
C GLY A 825 -10.18 3.05 26.66
N THR A 826 -11.38 3.47 27.10
CA THR A 826 -12.63 2.80 26.69
C THR A 826 -12.90 3.04 25.22
N ARG A 827 -13.40 2.01 24.53
CA ARG A 827 -13.54 2.01 23.06
C ARG A 827 -14.55 3.03 22.52
N ASP A 828 -15.59 3.35 23.28
CA ASP A 828 -16.59 4.36 22.95
C ASP A 828 -16.31 5.72 23.61
N GLY A 829 -15.22 5.83 24.39
CA GLY A 829 -14.81 7.03 25.10
C GLY A 829 -15.65 7.35 26.35
N HIS A 830 -16.61 6.50 26.71
CA HIS A 830 -17.42 6.64 27.91
C HIS A 830 -17.22 5.40 28.81
N LEU A 831 -17.51 5.52 30.10
CA LEU A 831 -17.51 4.37 31.02
C LEU A 831 -18.88 4.28 31.67
N ASP A 832 -19.67 3.30 31.23
CA ASP A 832 -21.04 3.03 31.69
C ASP A 832 -21.08 2.15 32.94
N SER A 833 -19.95 1.55 33.33
CA SER A 833 -19.88 0.66 34.50
C SER A 833 -20.14 1.44 35.79
N LYS A 834 -21.12 0.97 36.58
CA LYS A 834 -21.46 1.54 37.89
C LYS A 834 -20.60 0.96 39.00
N SER A 835 -20.17 -0.30 38.84
CA SER A 835 -19.34 -1.00 39.81
C SER A 835 -17.84 -0.79 39.60
N CYS A 836 -17.45 -0.48 38.37
CA CYS A 836 -16.06 -0.38 37.90
C CYS A 836 -15.25 -1.68 38.09
N PHE A 837 -15.93 -2.81 38.32
CA PHE A 837 -15.33 -4.13 38.42
C PHE A 837 -15.51 -4.94 37.13
N GLY A 838 -14.52 -5.78 36.85
CA GLY A 838 -14.54 -6.63 35.68
C GLY A 838 -13.52 -7.76 35.70
N LYS A 839 -13.44 -8.45 34.56
CA LYS A 839 -12.36 -9.37 34.21
C LYS A 839 -11.22 -8.56 33.60
N MET A 840 -9.97 -8.91 33.94
CA MET A 840 -8.79 -8.45 33.21
C MET A 840 -8.04 -9.65 32.60
N TYR A 841 -7.58 -9.50 31.37
CA TYR A 841 -6.62 -10.44 30.78
C TYR A 841 -5.47 -9.69 30.10
N VAL A 842 -4.34 -10.37 29.93
CA VAL A 842 -3.10 -9.75 29.42
C VAL A 842 -2.72 -10.35 28.08
N ILE A 843 -2.57 -9.50 27.07
CA ILE A 843 -1.91 -9.88 25.82
C ILE A 843 -0.42 -9.59 26.00
N PRO A 844 0.45 -10.62 25.97
CA PRO A 844 1.85 -10.44 26.32
C PRO A 844 2.67 -9.77 25.21
N TYR A 845 2.26 -9.88 23.95
CA TYR A 845 2.96 -9.30 22.81
C TYR A 845 2.03 -8.80 21.69
N PRO A 846 2.15 -7.51 21.27
CA PRO A 846 2.71 -6.42 22.06
C PRO A 846 1.95 -6.25 23.37
N PHE A 847 2.68 -5.98 24.47
CA PHE A 847 2.10 -6.00 25.81
C PHE A 847 0.93 -5.01 25.97
N HIS A 848 -0.21 -5.50 26.46
CA HIS A 848 -1.31 -4.68 26.97
C HIS A 848 -2.27 -5.50 27.85
N CYS A 849 -2.99 -4.82 28.73
CA CYS A 849 -4.07 -5.39 29.54
C CYS A 849 -5.42 -4.94 28.98
N VAL A 850 -6.40 -5.83 28.99
CA VAL A 850 -7.78 -5.49 28.61
C VAL A 850 -8.67 -5.75 29.82
N VAL A 851 -9.42 -4.73 30.24
CA VAL A 851 -10.42 -4.80 31.30
C VAL A 851 -11.80 -4.85 30.64
N VAL A 852 -12.58 -5.88 30.98
CA VAL A 852 -13.96 -6.10 30.50
C VAL A 852 -14.89 -6.03 31.70
N TYR A 853 -15.78 -5.05 31.72
CA TYR A 853 -16.63 -4.77 32.89
C TYR A 853 -17.78 -5.77 33.05
N ASP A 854 -18.19 -5.98 34.30
CA ASP A 854 -19.21 -6.98 34.65
C ASP A 854 -20.66 -6.55 34.34
N ASP A 855 -20.94 -5.25 34.42
CA ASP A 855 -22.28 -4.65 34.43
C ASP A 855 -22.63 -3.86 33.16
N CYS A 856 -21.68 -3.67 32.24
CA CYS A 856 -21.88 -3.03 30.95
C CYS A 856 -21.22 -3.80 29.79
N ASN A 857 -21.16 -3.18 28.61
CA ASN A 857 -20.54 -3.75 27.42
C ASN A 857 -19.15 -3.17 27.13
N ASP A 858 -18.62 -2.34 28.03
CA ASP A 858 -17.41 -1.58 27.78
C ASP A 858 -16.16 -2.43 27.99
N GLU A 859 -15.11 -2.02 27.30
CA GLU A 859 -13.79 -2.64 27.33
C GLU A 859 -12.76 -1.52 27.38
N THR A 860 -11.80 -1.60 28.31
CA THR A 860 -10.70 -0.64 28.42
C THR A 860 -9.38 -1.31 28.09
N ILE A 861 -8.60 -0.71 27.18
CA ILE A 861 -7.25 -1.18 26.83
C ILE A 861 -6.22 -0.34 27.59
N LEU A 862 -5.39 -1.00 28.39
CA LEU A 862 -4.33 -0.40 29.20
C LEU A 862 -2.96 -0.85 28.69
N ARG A 863 -2.06 0.12 28.50
CA ARG A 863 -0.70 -0.09 27.96
C ARG A 863 0.32 0.55 28.90
N ASP A 864 1.61 0.42 28.56
CA ASP A 864 2.74 1.06 29.25
C ASP A 864 2.74 2.59 29.16
N ASP A 865 1.75 3.17 28.47
CA ASP A 865 1.62 4.60 28.28
C ASP A 865 1.37 5.32 29.61
N VAL A 866 1.89 6.54 29.67
CA VAL A 866 1.71 7.46 30.79
C VAL A 866 0.40 8.21 30.60
N ASP A 867 -0.32 8.48 31.68
CA ASP A 867 -1.52 9.33 31.61
C ASP A 867 -1.13 10.77 31.21
N PRO A 868 -1.66 11.28 30.09
CA PRO A 868 -1.30 12.59 29.57
C PRO A 868 -1.66 13.74 30.51
N LYS A 869 -2.57 13.52 31.49
CA LYS A 869 -3.01 14.57 32.41
C LYS A 869 -2.05 14.79 33.58
N ASN A 870 -1.45 13.73 34.11
CA ASN A 870 -0.66 13.80 35.34
C ASN A 870 0.75 13.20 35.23
N GLY A 871 1.10 12.57 34.11
CA GLY A 871 2.44 12.02 33.92
C GLY A 871 2.69 10.70 34.67
N GLU A 872 1.66 10.04 35.20
CA GLU A 872 1.80 8.77 35.93
C GLU A 872 1.61 7.54 35.02
N SER A 873 2.36 6.46 35.29
CA SER A 873 2.20 5.18 34.57
C SER A 873 0.81 4.58 34.83
N LYS A 874 0.06 4.30 33.76
CA LYS A 874 -1.26 3.66 33.86
C LYS A 874 -1.20 2.26 34.45
N LEU A 875 -0.15 1.49 34.13
CA LEU A 875 0.06 0.16 34.71
C LEU A 875 0.35 0.24 36.21
N ALA A 876 1.14 1.22 36.64
CA ALA A 876 1.39 1.47 38.05
C ALA A 876 0.10 1.87 38.77
N LYS A 877 -0.68 2.80 38.21
CA LYS A 877 -2.00 3.20 38.73
C LYS A 877 -2.93 1.99 38.87
N LEU A 878 -3.03 1.15 37.84
CA LEU A 878 -3.84 -0.07 37.87
C LEU A 878 -3.41 -0.98 39.01
N LEU A 879 -2.10 -1.24 39.15
CA LEU A 879 -1.58 -2.08 40.21
C LEU A 879 -1.92 -1.50 41.60
N PHE A 880 -1.49 -0.27 41.88
CA PHE A 880 -1.65 0.36 43.20
C PHE A 880 -3.11 0.54 43.58
N LEU A 881 -3.98 0.96 42.65
CA LEU A 881 -5.41 1.12 42.88
C LEU A 881 -6.05 -0.16 43.41
N ASN A 882 -5.70 -1.29 42.80
CA ASN A 882 -6.24 -2.62 43.15
C ASN A 882 -5.72 -3.16 44.50
N PHE A 883 -4.69 -2.55 45.08
CA PHE A 883 -4.14 -2.89 46.40
C PHE A 883 -4.42 -1.81 47.46
N THR A 884 -5.24 -0.80 47.14
CA THR A 884 -5.71 0.13 48.17
C THR A 884 -6.65 -0.58 49.15
N PRO A 885 -6.63 -0.24 50.46
CA PRO A 885 -7.49 -0.89 51.46
C PRO A 885 -8.98 -0.87 51.09
N ARG A 886 -9.44 0.23 50.47
CA ARG A 886 -10.83 0.38 50.01
C ARG A 886 -11.20 -0.63 48.93
N ILE A 887 -10.35 -0.81 47.91
CA ILE A 887 -10.64 -1.75 46.81
C ILE A 887 -10.43 -3.20 47.25
N MET A 888 -9.44 -3.46 48.11
CA MET A 888 -9.24 -4.78 48.71
C MET A 888 -10.46 -5.24 49.51
N ALA A 889 -11.07 -4.37 50.33
CA ALA A 889 -12.28 -4.71 51.06
C ALA A 889 -13.47 -5.04 50.13
N LYS A 890 -13.63 -4.29 49.02
CA LYS A 890 -14.65 -4.58 48.00
C LYS A 890 -14.39 -5.92 47.30
N ARG A 891 -13.13 -6.22 46.96
CA ARG A 891 -12.73 -7.49 46.36
C ARG A 891 -12.97 -8.67 47.31
N GLU A 892 -12.63 -8.51 48.59
CA GLU A 892 -12.86 -9.53 49.61
C GLU A 892 -14.36 -9.85 49.76
N LEU A 893 -15.22 -8.83 49.78
CA LEU A 893 -16.68 -9.01 49.75
C LEU A 893 -17.11 -9.88 48.55
N ARG A 894 -16.56 -9.61 47.36
CA ARG A 894 -16.89 -10.37 46.16
C ARG A 894 -16.41 -11.82 46.24
N HIS A 895 -15.19 -12.03 46.73
CA HIS A 895 -14.64 -13.37 46.94
C HIS A 895 -15.47 -14.17 47.95
N LYS A 896 -15.88 -13.58 49.07
CA LYS A 896 -16.78 -14.24 50.05
C LYS A 896 -18.07 -14.72 49.39
N LEU A 897 -18.72 -13.87 48.58
CA LEU A 897 -19.93 -14.24 47.85
C LEU A 897 -19.69 -15.37 46.84
N ARG A 898 -18.55 -15.36 46.12
CA ARG A 898 -18.19 -16.46 45.21
C ARG A 898 -17.99 -17.77 45.96
N VAL A 899 -17.30 -17.76 47.10
CA VAL A 899 -17.09 -18.95 47.94
C VAL A 899 -18.43 -19.52 48.41
N LEU A 900 -19.31 -18.68 48.97
CA LEU A 900 -20.64 -19.11 49.43
C LEU A 900 -21.47 -19.72 48.30
N SER A 901 -21.36 -19.16 47.09
CA SER A 901 -22.00 -19.66 45.88
C SER A 901 -21.45 -21.03 45.45
N THR A 902 -20.13 -21.18 45.39
CA THR A 902 -19.47 -22.44 45.01
C THR A 902 -19.82 -23.56 45.98
N GLN A 903 -19.80 -23.27 47.29
CA GLN A 903 -20.11 -24.24 48.34
C GLN A 903 -21.62 -24.49 48.53
N LYS A 904 -22.49 -23.72 47.84
CA LYS A 904 -23.96 -23.78 47.98
C LYS A 904 -24.42 -23.74 49.43
N THR A 905 -23.87 -22.79 50.19
CA THR A 905 -24.09 -22.68 51.64
C THR A 905 -25.52 -22.29 51.97
N TRP A 906 -26.15 -23.01 52.89
CA TRP A 906 -27.47 -22.66 53.42
C TRP A 906 -27.35 -21.53 54.45
N ILE A 907 -28.06 -20.44 54.24
CA ILE A 907 -28.01 -19.23 55.07
C ILE A 907 -29.39 -19.01 55.67
N ASN A 908 -29.46 -18.79 56.98
CA ASN A 908 -30.71 -18.51 57.68
C ASN A 908 -31.02 -17.02 57.56
N PHE A 909 -31.84 -16.65 56.58
CA PHE A 909 -32.18 -15.27 56.26
C PHE A 909 -33.68 -15.18 55.97
N PRO A 910 -34.52 -15.23 57.01
CA PRO A 910 -35.95 -15.38 56.84
C PRO A 910 -36.60 -14.12 56.26
N PHE A 911 -37.57 -14.32 55.36
CA PHE A 911 -38.42 -13.24 54.85
C PHE A 911 -39.79 -13.80 54.43
N SER A 912 -40.76 -12.91 54.20
CA SER A 912 -42.06 -13.29 53.68
C SER A 912 -42.47 -12.39 52.52
N ARG A 913 -43.26 -12.95 51.58
CA ARG A 913 -43.85 -12.20 50.47
C ARG A 913 -45.21 -12.75 50.09
N VAL A 914 -46.01 -11.92 49.42
CA VAL A 914 -47.28 -12.36 48.85
C VAL A 914 -47.03 -13.11 47.54
N GLU A 915 -47.56 -14.32 47.43
CA GLU A 915 -47.54 -15.13 46.21
C GLU A 915 -48.96 -15.47 45.75
N GLN A 916 -49.10 -15.86 44.49
CA GLN A 916 -50.36 -16.35 43.93
C GLN A 916 -50.27 -17.84 43.62
N VAL A 917 -51.36 -18.56 43.89
CA VAL A 917 -51.53 -19.96 43.54
C VAL A 917 -52.95 -20.19 43.03
N THR A 918 -53.09 -21.04 42.02
CA THR A 918 -54.38 -21.48 41.52
C THR A 918 -54.81 -22.73 42.28
N VAL A 919 -55.92 -22.63 43.01
CA VAL A 919 -56.46 -23.73 43.82
C VAL A 919 -57.86 -24.12 43.32
N PRO A 920 -58.25 -25.39 43.46
CA PRO A 920 -59.64 -25.80 43.23
C PRO A 920 -60.55 -25.03 44.19
N ASP A 921 -61.61 -24.45 43.65
CA ASP A 921 -62.52 -23.57 44.36
C ASP A 921 -63.98 -23.87 43.98
N GLY A 922 -64.33 -25.15 44.14
CA GLY A 922 -65.67 -25.68 43.92
C GLY A 922 -65.86 -26.29 42.54
N VAL A 923 -67.12 -26.49 42.17
CA VAL A 923 -67.54 -27.06 40.89
C VAL A 923 -68.57 -26.16 40.24
N ILE A 924 -68.46 -25.97 38.93
CA ILE A 924 -69.40 -25.24 38.08
C ILE A 924 -70.08 -26.21 37.13
N GLN A 925 -71.38 -26.03 36.93
CA GLN A 925 -72.14 -26.80 35.95
C GLN A 925 -72.27 -25.98 34.66
N THR A 926 -71.77 -26.53 33.56
CA THR A 926 -71.84 -25.93 32.24
C THR A 926 -72.62 -26.85 31.31
N THR A 927 -73.69 -26.34 30.72
CA THR A 927 -74.51 -27.09 29.76
C THR A 927 -74.01 -26.85 28.34
N ASP A 928 -73.71 -27.92 27.61
CA ASP A 928 -73.25 -27.83 26.22
C ASP A 928 -74.40 -27.54 25.24
N ALA A 929 -74.07 -27.30 23.97
CA ALA A 929 -75.04 -26.98 22.91
C ALA A 929 -76.04 -28.13 22.63
N ASN A 930 -75.80 -29.33 23.17
CA ASN A 930 -76.66 -30.50 23.05
C ASN A 930 -77.54 -30.71 24.30
N GLY A 931 -77.51 -29.79 25.28
CA GLY A 931 -78.32 -29.85 26.49
C GLY A 931 -77.78 -30.78 27.58
N VAL A 932 -76.54 -31.26 27.46
CA VAL A 932 -75.91 -32.12 28.48
C VAL A 932 -75.11 -31.26 29.45
N THR A 933 -75.42 -31.40 30.75
CA THR A 933 -74.76 -30.66 31.83
C THR A 933 -73.48 -31.37 32.27
N HIS A 934 -72.34 -30.70 32.11
CA HIS A 934 -71.03 -31.18 32.57
C HIS A 934 -70.64 -30.47 33.87
N THR A 935 -70.15 -31.23 34.84
CA THR A 935 -69.60 -30.68 36.09
C THR A 935 -68.10 -30.49 35.93
N GLN A 936 -67.62 -29.25 35.96
CA GLN A 936 -66.20 -28.92 35.88
C GLN A 936 -65.72 -28.32 37.20
N VAL A 937 -64.51 -28.69 37.62
CA VAL A 937 -63.88 -28.10 38.80
C VAL A 937 -63.53 -26.65 38.50
N ARG A 938 -64.08 -25.72 39.29
CA ARG A 938 -63.75 -24.31 39.25
C ARG A 938 -62.38 -24.12 39.89
N PHE A 939 -61.51 -23.34 39.27
CA PHE A 939 -60.23 -22.94 39.84
C PHE A 939 -60.23 -21.44 40.12
N SER A 940 -59.71 -21.05 41.28
CA SER A 940 -59.53 -19.64 41.64
C SER A 940 -58.06 -19.37 41.93
N THR A 941 -57.54 -18.28 41.38
CA THR A 941 -56.20 -17.78 41.70
C THR A 941 -56.28 -16.92 42.95
N VAL A 942 -55.58 -17.35 44.02
CA VAL A 942 -55.62 -16.72 45.35
C VAL A 942 -54.25 -16.22 45.74
N SER A 943 -54.21 -15.05 46.37
CA SER A 943 -52.99 -14.52 46.99
C SER A 943 -52.85 -15.04 48.41
N PHE A 944 -51.64 -15.44 48.80
CA PHE A 944 -51.31 -15.88 50.16
C PHE A 944 -49.92 -15.39 50.56
N VAL A 945 -49.68 -15.28 51.87
CA VAL A 945 -48.35 -14.95 52.39
C VAL A 945 -47.53 -16.23 52.45
N CYS A 946 -46.41 -16.24 51.72
CA CYS A 946 -45.44 -17.31 51.75
C CYS A 946 -44.24 -16.89 52.61
N TYR A 947 -43.82 -17.76 53.51
CA TYR A 947 -42.69 -17.59 54.42
C TYR A 947 -41.52 -18.44 53.97
N TYR A 948 -40.33 -17.85 54.00
CA TYR A 948 -39.06 -18.45 53.61
C TYR A 948 -38.08 -18.33 54.77
N THR A 949 -37.23 -19.34 55.00
CA THR A 949 -36.30 -19.35 56.15
C THR A 949 -34.84 -19.44 55.71
N CYS A 950 -34.51 -20.37 54.81
CA CYS A 950 -33.15 -20.66 54.42
C CYS A 950 -32.94 -20.47 52.92
N GLY A 951 -31.98 -19.63 52.55
CA GLY A 951 -31.62 -19.39 51.15
C GLY A 951 -30.17 -19.76 50.86
N VAL A 952 -29.89 -19.98 49.58
CA VAL A 952 -28.55 -20.25 49.06
C VAL A 952 -28.17 -19.12 48.11
N ILE A 953 -27.01 -18.48 48.35
CA ILE A 953 -26.49 -17.45 47.44
C ILE A 953 -25.98 -18.11 46.17
N GLY A 954 -26.28 -17.50 45.02
CA GLY A 954 -25.73 -17.84 43.72
C GLY A 954 -25.10 -16.60 43.09
N VAL A 955 -23.83 -16.70 42.69
CA VAL A 955 -23.14 -15.71 41.86
C VAL A 955 -23.03 -16.28 40.46
N SER A 956 -23.61 -15.57 39.48
CA SER A 956 -23.61 -15.98 38.08
C SER A 956 -22.81 -15.01 37.20
N SER A 957 -22.08 -15.59 36.25
CA SER A 957 -21.34 -14.87 35.20
C SER A 957 -22.05 -14.98 33.86
N ASN A 958 -21.64 -14.19 32.87
CA ASN A 958 -22.11 -14.34 31.49
C ASN A 958 -21.48 -15.56 30.79
N GLY A 959 -20.57 -16.29 31.46
CA GLY A 959 -19.89 -17.46 30.95
C GLY A 959 -20.42 -18.81 31.42
N ASP A 960 -21.21 -18.86 32.48
CA ASP A 960 -21.60 -20.11 33.17
C ASP A 960 -22.31 -21.09 32.22
N ALA A 961 -23.22 -20.59 31.38
CA ALA A 961 -23.94 -21.40 30.39
C ALA A 961 -23.03 -22.07 29.35
N LYS A 962 -21.80 -21.55 29.18
CA LYS A 962 -20.80 -22.05 28.21
C LYS A 962 -19.60 -22.73 28.91
N GLY A 963 -19.59 -22.82 30.24
CA GLY A 963 -18.48 -23.41 31.00
C GLY A 963 -17.19 -22.57 30.99
N ARG A 964 -17.28 -21.25 30.77
CA ARG A 964 -16.12 -20.35 30.92
C ARG A 964 -15.89 -20.06 32.40
N ILE A 965 -14.68 -20.29 32.88
CA ILE A 965 -14.36 -20.26 34.31
C ILE A 965 -14.10 -18.82 34.77
N MET A 966 -13.45 -18.02 33.92
CA MET A 966 -13.04 -16.66 34.23
C MET A 966 -13.83 -15.65 33.40
N ALA A 967 -15.14 -15.82 33.26
CA ALA A 967 -15.97 -14.92 32.47
C ALA A 967 -16.44 -13.67 33.23
N GLU A 968 -16.60 -12.59 32.49
CA GLU A 968 -17.20 -11.34 32.93
C GLU A 968 -18.62 -11.54 33.45
N GLY A 969 -19.01 -10.74 34.44
CA GLY A 969 -20.33 -10.73 35.06
C GLY A 969 -20.30 -11.11 36.54
N PHE A 970 -21.09 -10.38 37.32
CA PHE A 970 -21.23 -10.57 38.76
C PHE A 970 -22.69 -10.39 39.21
N LYS A 971 -23.56 -11.32 38.80
CA LYS A 971 -24.99 -11.28 39.12
C LYS A 971 -25.28 -12.14 40.33
N VAL A 972 -25.57 -11.50 41.46
CA VAL A 972 -25.82 -12.17 42.74
C VAL A 972 -27.31 -12.36 42.97
N SER A 973 -27.71 -13.54 43.39
CA SER A 973 -29.08 -13.86 43.75
C SER A 973 -29.11 -14.77 44.98
N MET A 974 -30.23 -14.80 45.69
CA MET A 974 -30.45 -15.74 46.79
C MET A 974 -31.68 -16.60 46.49
N THR A 975 -31.49 -17.91 46.41
CA THR A 975 -32.52 -18.88 46.07
C THR A 975 -33.00 -19.61 47.32
N TYR A 976 -34.29 -19.54 47.59
CA TYR A 976 -34.99 -20.25 48.65
C TYR A 976 -35.80 -21.38 48.05
N ARG A 977 -35.85 -22.52 48.74
CA ARG A 977 -36.58 -23.73 48.30
C ARG A 977 -37.51 -24.30 49.37
N ASP A 978 -37.68 -23.57 50.46
CA ASP A 978 -38.36 -23.98 51.70
C ASP A 978 -39.66 -23.18 51.94
N GLY A 979 -40.18 -22.54 50.89
CA GLY A 979 -41.30 -21.63 51.02
C GLY A 979 -42.58 -22.36 51.39
N HIS A 980 -43.29 -21.85 52.40
CA HIS A 980 -44.54 -22.42 52.87
C HIS A 980 -45.60 -21.35 53.17
N GLY A 981 -46.88 -21.71 53.09
CA GLY A 981 -47.98 -20.80 53.37
C GLY A 981 -49.35 -21.45 53.24
N LYS A 982 -50.40 -20.71 53.61
CA LYS A 982 -51.79 -21.19 53.56
C LYS A 982 -52.60 -20.36 52.58
N ALA A 983 -53.07 -20.99 51.50
CA ALA A 983 -53.91 -20.38 50.48
C ALA A 983 -55.38 -20.71 50.75
N VAL A 984 -56.26 -19.72 50.82
CA VAL A 984 -57.69 -19.93 51.13
C VAL A 984 -58.51 -19.70 49.87
N ALA A 985 -59.28 -20.71 49.48
CA ALA A 985 -60.15 -20.65 48.31
C ALA A 985 -61.39 -19.77 48.60
N PRO A 986 -61.68 -18.75 47.77
CA PRO A 986 -62.64 -17.70 48.12
C PRO A 986 -64.09 -18.15 48.09
N ASN A 987 -64.47 -19.14 47.27
CA ASN A 987 -65.86 -19.63 47.20
C ASN A 987 -66.11 -20.80 48.15
N THR A 988 -65.13 -21.69 48.35
CA THR A 988 -65.27 -22.89 49.20
C THR A 988 -64.76 -22.72 50.63
N GLY A 989 -63.93 -21.71 50.89
CA GLY A 989 -63.26 -21.53 52.18
C GLY A 989 -62.19 -22.59 52.49
N MET A 990 -61.91 -23.52 51.56
CA MET A 990 -60.92 -24.57 51.76
C MET A 990 -59.50 -24.00 51.85
N VAL A 991 -58.75 -24.45 52.86
CA VAL A 991 -57.35 -24.06 53.08
C VAL A 991 -56.45 -25.08 52.39
N TYR A 992 -55.67 -24.60 51.43
CA TYR A 992 -54.63 -25.35 50.73
C TYR A 992 -53.27 -24.99 51.31
N GLN A 993 -52.63 -25.97 51.96
CA GLN A 993 -51.26 -25.84 52.42
C GLN A 993 -50.33 -25.84 51.20
N GLN A 994 -49.53 -24.79 51.05
CA GLN A 994 -48.47 -24.69 50.06
C GLN A 994 -47.13 -24.91 50.76
N SER A 995 -46.28 -25.71 50.14
CA SER A 995 -44.95 -26.13 50.61
C SER A 995 -44.00 -26.24 49.42
N ASP A 996 -42.69 -26.28 49.70
CA ASP A 996 -41.61 -26.35 48.70
C ASP A 996 -41.68 -25.24 47.63
N ARG A 997 -42.20 -24.07 48.01
CA ARG A 997 -42.21 -22.90 47.14
C ARG A 997 -40.78 -22.40 46.95
N VAL A 998 -40.49 -21.95 45.73
CA VAL A 998 -39.16 -21.47 45.35
C VAL A 998 -39.21 -19.96 45.11
N ALA A 999 -38.33 -19.23 45.78
CA ALA A 999 -38.13 -17.80 45.55
C ALA A 999 -36.68 -17.53 45.14
N VAL A 1000 -36.49 -16.78 44.05
CA VAL A 1000 -35.19 -16.23 43.68
C VAL A 1000 -35.24 -14.73 43.94
N MET A 1001 -34.46 -14.27 44.91
CA MET A 1001 -34.34 -12.87 45.31
C MET A 1001 -33.09 -12.26 44.70
N ARG A 1002 -33.17 -10.98 44.30
CA ARG A 1002 -32.08 -10.23 43.67
C ARG A 1002 -31.05 -9.75 44.70
N GLU A 1003 -29.95 -9.18 44.22
CA GLU A 1003 -28.85 -8.63 45.01
C GLU A 1003 -29.29 -7.61 46.08
N SER A 1004 -30.35 -6.84 45.83
CA SER A 1004 -30.89 -5.89 46.81
C SER A 1004 -31.48 -6.54 48.06
N HIS A 1005 -31.93 -7.80 47.97
CA HIS A 1005 -32.49 -8.55 49.10
C HIS A 1005 -31.46 -8.83 50.19
N ILE A 1006 -30.21 -9.03 49.79
CA ILE A 1006 -29.09 -9.25 50.70
C ILE A 1006 -28.33 -7.95 51.01
N GLY A 1007 -28.87 -6.79 50.60
CA GLY A 1007 -28.25 -5.48 50.83
C GLY A 1007 -27.04 -5.17 49.94
N LEU A 1008 -26.80 -5.93 48.86
CA LEU A 1008 -25.70 -5.66 47.93
C LEU A 1008 -26.05 -4.51 46.98
N THR A 1009 -25.19 -3.49 46.94
CA THR A 1009 -25.30 -2.33 46.04
C THR A 1009 -24.13 -2.25 45.06
N SER A 1010 -24.24 -1.45 44.00
CA SER A 1010 -23.15 -1.24 43.03
C SER A 1010 -21.88 -0.64 43.64
N ALA A 1011 -21.99 0.00 44.82
CA ALA A 1011 -20.84 0.54 45.54
C ALA A 1011 -19.92 -0.56 46.12
N MET A 1012 -20.40 -1.81 46.20
CA MET A 1012 -19.69 -2.99 46.74
C MET A 1012 -19.22 -2.82 48.20
N ILE A 1013 -20.05 -2.17 49.03
CA ILE A 1013 -19.79 -1.97 50.46
C ILE A 1013 -20.62 -2.98 51.26
N VAL A 1014 -20.05 -3.50 52.35
CA VAL A 1014 -20.74 -4.42 53.27
C VAL A 1014 -21.90 -3.69 53.96
N SER A 1015 -23.13 -4.11 53.66
CA SER A 1015 -24.34 -3.64 54.35
C SER A 1015 -24.58 -4.38 55.67
N THR A 1016 -25.61 -3.95 56.42
CA THR A 1016 -26.06 -4.64 57.64
C THR A 1016 -26.47 -6.08 57.38
N GLU A 1017 -27.17 -6.33 56.28
CA GLU A 1017 -27.65 -7.65 55.85
C GLU A 1017 -26.48 -8.55 55.45
N LEU A 1018 -25.54 -8.04 54.64
CA LEU A 1018 -24.33 -8.80 54.26
C LEU A 1018 -23.47 -9.13 55.48
N ARG A 1019 -23.36 -8.23 56.46
CA ARG A 1019 -22.60 -8.49 57.69
C ARG A 1019 -23.21 -9.65 58.46
N GLN A 1020 -24.53 -9.68 58.64
CA GLN A 1020 -25.23 -10.80 59.27
C GLN A 1020 -24.95 -12.12 58.55
N ILE A 1021 -24.99 -12.12 57.22
CA ILE A 1021 -24.72 -13.32 56.41
C ILE A 1021 -23.27 -13.78 56.57
N PHE A 1022 -22.30 -12.86 56.50
CA PHE A 1022 -20.88 -13.21 56.63
C PHE A 1022 -20.50 -13.67 58.03
N ASP A 1023 -21.10 -13.10 59.07
CA ASP A 1023 -20.87 -13.54 60.46
C ASP A 1023 -21.42 -14.96 60.66
N GLN A 1024 -22.61 -15.27 60.12
CA GLN A 1024 -23.19 -16.61 60.16
C GLN A 1024 -22.35 -17.66 59.40
N THR A 1025 -21.74 -17.27 58.29
CA THR A 1025 -21.05 -18.18 57.36
C THR A 1025 -19.53 -18.16 57.48
N LYS A 1026 -19.01 -17.60 58.57
CA LYS A 1026 -17.58 -17.34 58.80
C LYS A 1026 -16.69 -18.53 58.51
N GLU A 1027 -16.99 -19.68 59.10
CA GLU A 1027 -16.20 -20.90 58.94
C GLU A 1027 -16.09 -21.36 57.47
N VAL A 1028 -17.15 -21.15 56.68
CA VAL A 1028 -17.19 -21.60 55.28
C VAL A 1028 -16.34 -20.70 54.39
N TRP A 1029 -16.50 -19.38 54.50
CA TRP A 1029 -15.72 -18.48 53.66
C TRP A 1029 -14.26 -18.36 54.11
N GLU A 1030 -13.94 -18.48 55.40
CA GLU A 1030 -12.55 -18.50 55.87
C GLU A 1030 -11.78 -19.70 55.29
N ALA A 1031 -12.41 -20.87 55.22
CA ALA A 1031 -11.81 -22.06 54.63
C ALA A 1031 -11.75 -22.01 53.10
N GLY A 1032 -12.78 -21.48 52.43
CA GLY A 1032 -12.86 -21.48 50.96
C GLY A 1032 -12.12 -20.33 50.26
N LEU A 1033 -11.79 -19.23 50.96
CA LEU A 1033 -11.02 -18.12 50.38
C LEU A 1033 -9.63 -18.56 49.87
N PRO A 1034 -8.82 -19.31 50.65
CA PRO A 1034 -7.55 -19.87 50.16
C PRO A 1034 -7.70 -20.74 48.91
N GLU A 1035 -8.74 -21.59 48.84
CA GLU A 1035 -9.01 -22.45 47.68
C GLU A 1035 -9.32 -21.62 46.43
N LEU A 1036 -10.18 -20.59 46.55
CA LEU A 1036 -10.50 -19.68 45.45
C LEU A 1036 -9.23 -18.94 44.95
N CYS A 1037 -8.41 -18.44 45.88
CA CYS A 1037 -7.15 -17.79 45.54
C CYS A 1037 -6.18 -18.75 44.83
N GLN A 1038 -6.11 -20.01 45.26
CA GLN A 1038 -5.31 -21.03 44.59
C GLN A 1038 -5.81 -21.31 43.17
N GLN A 1039 -7.11 -21.45 42.95
CA GLN A 1039 -7.69 -21.65 41.62
C GLN A 1039 -7.36 -20.49 40.67
N HIS A 1040 -7.47 -19.24 41.15
CA HIS A 1040 -7.06 -18.06 40.38
C HIS A 1040 -5.56 -18.09 40.04
N GLN A 1041 -4.71 -18.53 40.99
CA GLN A 1041 -3.28 -18.61 40.78
C GLN A 1041 -2.89 -19.71 39.77
N GLU A 1042 -3.52 -20.88 39.84
CA GLU A 1042 -3.31 -21.99 38.90
C GLU A 1042 -3.72 -21.58 37.47
N TYR A 1043 -4.84 -20.86 37.33
CA TYR A 1043 -5.25 -20.29 36.04
C TYR A 1043 -4.19 -19.36 35.45
N ARG A 1044 -3.64 -18.45 36.26
CA ARG A 1044 -2.57 -17.52 35.82
C ARG A 1044 -1.27 -18.25 35.46
N GLN A 1045 -0.89 -19.26 36.23
CA GLN A 1045 0.27 -20.10 35.93
C GLN A 1045 0.09 -20.85 34.60
N CYS A 1046 -1.11 -21.37 34.33
CA CYS A 1046 -1.44 -22.01 33.05
C CYS A 1046 -1.30 -21.03 31.87
N LEU A 1047 -1.76 -19.78 32.01
CA LEU A 1047 -1.57 -18.75 30.98
C LEU A 1047 -0.09 -18.39 30.77
N GLN A 1048 0.69 -18.29 31.84
CA GLN A 1048 2.14 -18.07 31.75
C GLN A 1048 2.84 -19.23 31.05
N ALA A 1049 2.47 -20.47 31.36
CA ALA A 1049 3.01 -21.67 30.71
C ALA A 1049 2.68 -21.72 29.21
N LYS A 1050 1.42 -21.40 28.82
CA LYS A 1050 1.02 -21.30 27.41
C LYS A 1050 1.85 -20.28 26.64
N HIS A 1051 2.08 -19.11 27.24
CA HIS A 1051 2.91 -18.08 26.63
C HIS A 1051 4.39 -18.53 26.53
N ALA A 1052 4.92 -19.19 27.55
CA ALA A 1052 6.28 -19.74 27.52
C ALA A 1052 6.43 -20.83 26.45
N GLU A 1053 5.43 -21.70 26.24
CA GLU A 1053 5.43 -22.70 25.16
C GLU A 1053 5.43 -22.03 23.76
N ALA A 1054 4.63 -20.97 23.59
CA ALA A 1054 4.61 -20.21 22.34
C ALA A 1054 5.97 -19.55 22.06
N ASN A 1055 6.61 -18.98 23.08
CA ASN A 1055 7.96 -18.40 22.97
C ASN A 1055 9.06 -19.46 22.81
N ALA A 1056 8.88 -20.67 23.34
CA ALA A 1056 9.77 -21.79 23.09
C ALA A 1056 9.74 -22.27 21.64
N THR A 1057 8.60 -22.09 20.95
CA THR A 1057 8.41 -22.47 19.54
C THR A 1057 9.06 -21.46 18.59
N LEU A 1058 8.75 -20.18 18.77
CA LEU A 1058 9.39 -19.05 18.08
C LEU A 1058 9.21 -17.82 18.97
N THR A 1059 10.31 -17.16 19.30
CA THR A 1059 10.30 -16.07 20.26
C THR A 1059 9.55 -14.84 19.74
N ASP A 1060 8.90 -14.09 20.64
CA ASP A 1060 8.29 -12.78 20.31
C ASP A 1060 9.31 -11.81 19.66
N ALA A 1061 10.59 -11.96 20.01
CA ALA A 1061 11.72 -11.19 19.51
C ALA A 1061 12.02 -11.42 18.02
N PHE A 1062 11.72 -12.61 17.51
CA PHE A 1062 12.11 -13.00 16.15
C PHE A 1062 11.55 -12.06 15.09
N TRP A 1063 10.26 -11.70 15.19
CA TRP A 1063 9.64 -10.88 14.15
C TRP A 1063 10.27 -9.49 14.09
N TYR A 1064 10.48 -8.84 15.23
CA TYR A 1064 10.97 -7.46 15.28
C TYR A 1064 12.48 -7.33 15.01
N PHE A 1065 13.30 -8.18 15.64
CA PHE A 1065 14.76 -8.09 15.56
C PHE A 1065 15.38 -8.83 14.36
N VAL A 1066 14.68 -9.82 13.80
CA VAL A 1066 15.19 -10.62 12.67
C VAL A 1066 14.34 -10.43 11.43
N TYR A 1067 13.06 -10.79 11.50
CA TYR A 1067 12.23 -10.84 10.29
C TYR A 1067 11.98 -9.44 9.68
N ASN A 1068 11.72 -8.41 10.51
CA ASN A 1068 11.44 -7.06 10.05
C ASN A 1068 12.70 -6.25 9.68
N ASP A 1069 13.88 -6.61 10.20
CA ASP A 1069 15.13 -5.87 9.97
C ASP A 1069 15.97 -6.53 8.86
N ALA A 1070 15.79 -6.06 7.62
CA ALA A 1070 16.56 -6.54 6.47
C ALA A 1070 18.03 -6.07 6.47
N ASN A 1071 18.38 -5.09 7.32
CA ASN A 1071 19.74 -4.54 7.44
C ASN A 1071 20.54 -5.24 8.57
N LEU A 1072 19.94 -6.23 9.23
CA LEU A 1072 20.55 -6.95 10.34
C LEU A 1072 21.87 -7.61 9.91
N SER A 1073 22.97 -7.26 10.58
CA SER A 1073 24.29 -7.83 10.28
C SER A 1073 24.36 -9.33 10.62
N ARG A 1074 25.31 -10.03 9.98
CA ARG A 1074 25.55 -11.45 10.22
C ARG A 1074 25.85 -11.76 11.68
N GLU A 1075 26.69 -10.94 12.31
CA GLU A 1075 27.10 -11.08 13.71
C GLU A 1075 25.91 -10.94 14.66
N GLN A 1076 25.05 -9.93 14.43
CA GLN A 1076 23.85 -9.71 15.24
C GLN A 1076 22.82 -10.83 15.08
N LEU A 1077 22.69 -11.41 13.87
CA LEU A 1077 21.84 -12.57 13.63
C LEU A 1077 22.32 -13.78 14.45
N GLU A 1078 23.62 -14.07 14.42
CA GLU A 1078 24.22 -15.16 15.19
C GLU A 1078 24.08 -14.92 16.71
N GLU A 1079 24.27 -13.69 17.16
CA GLU A 1079 24.04 -13.29 18.55
C GLU A 1079 22.58 -13.53 18.98
N HIS A 1080 21.61 -13.18 18.13
CA HIS A 1080 20.19 -13.42 18.37
C HIS A 1080 19.89 -14.91 18.56
N PHE A 1081 20.35 -15.78 17.67
CA PHE A 1081 20.13 -17.23 17.78
C PHE A 1081 20.89 -17.85 18.95
N LYS A 1082 22.03 -17.29 19.32
CA LYS A 1082 22.83 -17.76 20.46
C LYS A 1082 22.15 -17.44 21.80
N HIS A 1083 21.69 -16.20 21.98
CA HIS A 1083 21.28 -15.67 23.29
C HIS A 1083 19.77 -15.53 23.50
N ARG A 1084 18.97 -15.32 22.44
CA ARG A 1084 17.53 -15.06 22.57
C ARG A 1084 16.65 -16.21 22.12
N GLU A 1085 16.96 -16.80 20.97
CA GLU A 1085 16.14 -17.89 20.44
C GLU A 1085 16.28 -19.14 21.32
N THR A 1086 15.18 -19.87 21.53
CA THR A 1086 15.17 -21.06 22.39
C THR A 1086 14.94 -22.34 21.60
N ASN A 1087 14.35 -22.27 20.41
CA ASN A 1087 14.02 -23.46 19.62
C ASN A 1087 15.29 -24.13 19.07
N PRO A 1088 15.60 -25.39 19.47
CA PRO A 1088 16.82 -26.07 19.04
C PRO A 1088 16.82 -26.43 17.56
N GLN A 1089 15.65 -26.72 16.96
CA GLN A 1089 15.54 -27.04 15.54
C GLN A 1089 15.83 -25.81 14.68
N LEU A 1090 15.34 -24.64 15.08
CA LEU A 1090 15.61 -23.40 14.36
C LEU A 1090 17.09 -23.03 14.41
N LYS A 1091 17.74 -23.18 15.58
CA LYS A 1091 19.19 -22.99 15.72
C LYS A 1091 19.99 -23.93 14.83
N LEU A 1092 19.63 -25.22 14.82
CA LEU A 1092 20.30 -26.23 14.00
C LEU A 1092 20.16 -25.91 12.51
N GLN A 1093 18.97 -25.53 12.07
CA GLN A 1093 18.68 -25.27 10.66
C GLN A 1093 19.40 -24.02 10.15
N VAL A 1094 19.54 -22.98 10.97
CA VAL A 1094 20.39 -21.81 10.66
C VAL A 1094 21.87 -22.22 10.60
N ALA A 1095 22.32 -23.12 11.47
CA ALA A 1095 23.68 -23.66 11.43
C ALA A 1095 23.95 -24.60 10.24
N MET A 1096 22.94 -25.32 9.74
CA MET A 1096 23.07 -26.18 8.56
C MET A 1096 23.06 -25.39 7.25
N ASN A 1097 22.29 -24.30 7.18
CA ASN A 1097 22.13 -23.47 5.98
C ASN A 1097 23.10 -22.28 5.91
N GLN A 1098 24.31 -22.41 6.45
CA GLN A 1098 25.33 -21.35 6.46
C GLN A 1098 25.67 -20.87 5.05
N VAL A 1099 25.84 -21.79 4.10
CA VAL A 1099 26.15 -21.47 2.70
C VAL A 1099 25.03 -20.67 2.02
N ALA A 1100 23.76 -21.01 2.30
CA ALA A 1100 22.61 -20.28 1.77
C ALA A 1100 22.51 -18.88 2.38
N LEU A 1101 22.86 -18.74 3.65
CA LEU A 1101 22.92 -17.44 4.32
C LEU A 1101 24.07 -16.57 3.80
N ASP A 1102 25.25 -17.13 3.54
CA ASP A 1102 26.37 -16.39 2.96
C ASP A 1102 25.98 -15.82 1.58
N SER A 1103 25.29 -16.62 0.77
CA SER A 1103 24.72 -16.19 -0.51
C SER A 1103 23.65 -15.09 -0.34
N LEU A 1104 22.80 -15.17 0.69
CA LEU A 1104 21.83 -14.12 1.02
C LEU A 1104 22.52 -12.80 1.38
N TYR A 1105 23.53 -12.84 2.27
CA TYR A 1105 24.26 -11.65 2.70
C TYR A 1105 25.07 -11.03 1.56
N LEU A 1106 25.71 -11.85 0.71
CA LEU A 1106 26.40 -11.36 -0.49
C LEU A 1106 25.43 -10.64 -1.43
N ARG A 1107 24.22 -11.21 -1.62
CA ARG A 1107 23.16 -10.58 -2.43
C ARG A 1107 22.67 -9.27 -1.81
N ILE A 1108 22.43 -9.23 -0.51
CA ILE A 1108 22.01 -8.01 0.22
C ILE A 1108 23.08 -6.93 0.12
N GLN A 1109 24.37 -7.27 0.28
CA GLN A 1109 25.47 -6.32 0.11
C GLN A 1109 25.53 -5.72 -1.30
N PHE A 1110 25.32 -6.53 -2.34
CA PHE A 1110 25.18 -6.03 -3.72
C PHE A 1110 23.99 -5.08 -3.85
N ILE A 1111 22.81 -5.50 -3.38
CA ILE A 1111 21.57 -4.73 -3.51
C ILE A 1111 21.69 -3.38 -2.80
N HIS A 1112 22.26 -3.33 -1.59
CA HIS A 1112 22.41 -2.11 -0.80
C HIS A 1112 23.66 -1.30 -1.17
N SER A 1113 24.45 -1.71 -2.16
CA SER A 1113 25.64 -0.94 -2.55
C SER A 1113 25.31 0.46 -3.08
N HIS A 1114 24.14 0.61 -3.74
CA HIS A 1114 23.65 1.89 -4.24
C HIS A 1114 22.13 1.85 -4.53
N PRO A 1115 21.33 2.91 -4.26
CA PRO A 1115 19.89 2.94 -4.55
C PRO A 1115 19.51 2.59 -5.99
N THR A 1116 20.32 3.02 -6.96
CA THR A 1116 20.16 2.66 -8.39
C THR A 1116 20.38 1.16 -8.65
N VAL A 1117 21.34 0.53 -7.96
CA VAL A 1117 21.56 -0.92 -8.04
C VAL A 1117 20.38 -1.66 -7.43
N THR A 1118 19.87 -1.17 -6.29
CA THR A 1118 18.66 -1.69 -5.65
C THR A 1118 17.46 -1.68 -6.61
N PHE A 1119 17.20 -0.54 -7.25
CA PHE A 1119 16.11 -0.39 -8.22
C PHE A 1119 16.30 -1.31 -9.44
N TRP A 1120 17.51 -1.40 -9.99
CA TRP A 1120 17.82 -2.31 -11.10
C TRP A 1120 17.56 -3.77 -10.74
N TYR A 1121 18.00 -4.19 -9.55
CA TYR A 1121 17.78 -5.54 -9.06
C TYR A 1121 16.28 -5.84 -8.94
N ILE A 1122 15.51 -4.98 -8.25
CA ILE A 1122 14.06 -5.15 -8.07
C ILE A 1122 13.33 -5.21 -9.41
N PHE A 1123 13.69 -4.33 -10.36
CA PHE A 1123 13.09 -4.30 -11.68
C PHE A 1123 13.21 -5.66 -12.39
N TRP A 1124 14.41 -6.23 -12.44
CA TRP A 1124 14.64 -7.51 -13.13
C TRP A 1124 14.12 -8.72 -12.34
N ASP A 1125 14.19 -8.68 -11.00
CA ASP A 1125 13.55 -9.67 -10.14
C ASP A 1125 12.04 -9.73 -10.38
N ASP A 1126 11.37 -8.59 -10.44
CA ASP A 1126 9.92 -8.51 -10.67
C ASP A 1126 9.53 -8.93 -12.10
N VAL A 1127 10.34 -8.54 -13.10
CA VAL A 1127 10.18 -9.02 -14.49
C VAL A 1127 10.23 -10.55 -14.52
N TYR A 1128 11.20 -11.16 -13.84
CA TYR A 1128 11.30 -12.62 -13.75
C TYR A 1128 10.07 -13.21 -13.06
N VAL A 1129 9.75 -12.77 -11.84
CA VAL A 1129 8.65 -13.32 -11.03
C VAL A 1129 7.31 -13.26 -11.76
N ARG A 1130 6.96 -12.13 -12.39
CA ARG A 1130 5.63 -11.93 -12.99
C ARG A 1130 5.49 -12.37 -14.44
N ASN A 1131 6.61 -12.58 -15.16
CA ASN A 1131 6.56 -12.73 -16.62
C ASN A 1131 7.39 -13.90 -17.18
N VAL A 1132 8.19 -14.62 -16.39
CA VAL A 1132 9.06 -15.69 -16.90
C VAL A 1132 8.33 -16.83 -17.61
N GLU A 1133 7.08 -17.12 -17.23
CA GLU A 1133 6.27 -18.17 -17.86
C GLU A 1133 5.87 -17.85 -19.30
N MET A 1134 6.01 -16.59 -19.75
CA MET A 1134 5.72 -16.20 -21.12
C MET A 1134 6.66 -16.93 -22.09
N ARG A 1135 6.11 -17.47 -23.19
CA ARG A 1135 6.87 -18.29 -24.17
C ARG A 1135 8.13 -17.61 -24.70
N ARG A 1136 8.12 -16.27 -24.78
CA ARG A 1136 9.26 -15.46 -25.26
C ARG A 1136 10.35 -15.27 -24.19
N LEU A 1137 9.98 -15.18 -22.91
CA LEU A 1137 10.92 -14.99 -21.79
C LEU A 1137 11.42 -16.31 -21.22
N TYR A 1138 10.60 -17.36 -21.25
CA TYR A 1138 10.94 -18.69 -20.76
C TYR A 1138 12.22 -19.26 -21.39
N LYS A 1139 12.48 -18.95 -22.67
CA LYS A 1139 13.70 -19.34 -23.39
C LYS A 1139 14.98 -18.74 -22.80
N PHE A 1140 14.86 -17.61 -22.13
CA PHE A 1140 15.96 -16.87 -21.50
C PHE A 1140 15.83 -16.90 -19.97
N LYS A 1141 15.18 -17.94 -19.42
CA LYS A 1141 14.96 -18.09 -17.97
C LYS A 1141 16.26 -17.94 -17.17
N GLN A 1142 17.34 -18.60 -17.60
CA GLN A 1142 18.63 -18.54 -16.91
C GLN A 1142 19.25 -17.13 -16.90
N ASP A 1143 19.00 -16.32 -17.93
CA ASP A 1143 19.53 -14.95 -18.04
C ASP A 1143 18.76 -13.94 -17.15
N LEU A 1144 17.55 -14.29 -16.72
CA LEU A 1144 16.65 -13.42 -15.96
C LEU A 1144 16.50 -13.86 -14.51
N ASP A 1145 16.79 -15.12 -14.20
CA ASP A 1145 16.59 -15.72 -12.88
C ASP A 1145 17.56 -15.11 -11.85
N PRO A 1146 17.09 -14.39 -10.82
CA PRO A 1146 17.95 -13.75 -9.82
C PRO A 1146 18.82 -14.72 -9.03
N ARG A 1147 18.62 -16.03 -9.15
CA ARG A 1147 19.46 -17.06 -8.52
C ARG A 1147 20.68 -17.41 -9.36
N GLN A 1148 20.66 -17.11 -10.65
CA GLN A 1148 21.79 -17.37 -11.52
C GLN A 1148 22.81 -16.24 -11.40
N PRO A 1149 24.11 -16.55 -11.21
CA PRO A 1149 25.15 -15.52 -11.11
C PRO A 1149 25.30 -14.74 -12.43
N THR A 1150 24.90 -15.32 -13.56
CA THR A 1150 24.89 -14.69 -14.89
C THR A 1150 23.66 -13.81 -15.15
N SER A 1151 22.74 -13.68 -14.18
CA SER A 1151 21.50 -12.94 -14.38
C SER A 1151 21.73 -11.44 -14.58
N ILE A 1152 20.92 -10.83 -15.43
CA ILE A 1152 20.98 -9.39 -15.71
C ILE A 1152 20.77 -8.52 -14.46
N CYS A 1153 20.08 -9.03 -13.42
CA CYS A 1153 19.86 -8.28 -12.18
C CYS A 1153 21.18 -7.95 -11.44
N TYR A 1154 22.26 -8.70 -11.67
CA TYR A 1154 23.58 -8.44 -11.08
C TYR A 1154 24.50 -7.61 -11.98
N HIS A 1155 24.11 -7.36 -13.22
CA HIS A 1155 24.92 -6.67 -14.23
C HIS A 1155 24.21 -5.39 -14.66
N VAL A 1156 24.45 -4.30 -13.94
CA VAL A 1156 23.85 -3.00 -14.27
C VAL A 1156 24.43 -2.50 -15.59
N MET A 1157 23.59 -2.25 -16.58
CA MET A 1157 24.01 -1.85 -17.93
C MET A 1157 23.65 -0.40 -18.22
N ARG A 1158 24.46 0.26 -19.05
CA ARG A 1158 24.05 1.52 -19.66
C ARG A 1158 23.00 1.25 -20.73
N ARG A 1159 22.15 2.24 -21.02
CA ARG A 1159 21.06 2.11 -21.99
C ARG A 1159 21.46 1.48 -23.33
N PRO A 1160 22.53 1.94 -24.03
CA PRO A 1160 22.91 1.34 -25.31
C PRO A 1160 23.30 -0.14 -25.19
N GLN A 1161 23.92 -0.51 -24.07
CA GLN A 1161 24.32 -1.90 -23.81
C GLN A 1161 23.10 -2.78 -23.52
N LEU A 1162 22.13 -2.29 -22.75
CA LEU A 1162 20.88 -3.00 -22.49
C LEU A 1162 20.06 -3.19 -23.79
N GLU A 1163 19.96 -2.14 -24.61
CA GLU A 1163 19.25 -2.20 -25.89
C GLU A 1163 19.90 -3.25 -26.81
N ALA A 1164 21.22 -3.27 -26.92
CA ALA A 1164 21.95 -4.30 -27.66
C ALA A 1164 21.71 -5.71 -27.10
N TRP A 1165 21.71 -5.85 -25.76
CA TRP A 1165 21.44 -7.13 -25.08
C TRP A 1165 20.03 -7.66 -25.34
N LEU A 1166 19.02 -6.78 -25.31
CA LEU A 1166 17.62 -7.10 -25.62
C LEU A 1166 17.40 -7.34 -27.12
N GLN A 1167 18.09 -6.62 -28.00
CA GLN A 1167 18.03 -6.78 -29.45
C GLN A 1167 18.56 -8.15 -29.88
N LYS A 1168 19.71 -8.58 -29.32
CA LYS A 1168 20.29 -9.91 -29.56
C LYS A 1168 19.31 -11.04 -29.20
N ARG A 1169 18.48 -10.81 -28.18
CA ARG A 1169 17.45 -11.76 -27.71
C ARG A 1169 16.07 -11.56 -28.33
N GLN A 1170 15.94 -10.63 -29.27
CA GLN A 1170 14.68 -10.34 -29.96
C GLN A 1170 13.56 -9.83 -29.03
N LEU A 1171 13.90 -9.16 -27.93
CA LEU A 1171 12.94 -8.71 -26.90
C LEU A 1171 12.52 -7.23 -27.04
N ILE A 1172 13.28 -6.40 -27.77
CA ILE A 1172 13.06 -4.96 -27.92
C ILE A 1172 12.26 -4.57 -29.18
N GLY A 1173 11.37 -3.59 -29.08
CA GLY A 1173 10.63 -3.00 -30.20
C GLY A 1173 9.22 -2.53 -29.83
N THR A 1174 8.59 -1.73 -30.70
CA THR A 1174 7.27 -1.12 -30.44
C THR A 1174 6.12 -2.13 -30.30
N LYS A 1175 6.25 -3.30 -30.92
CA LYS A 1175 5.32 -4.45 -30.79
C LYS A 1175 5.92 -5.63 -30.01
N ARG A 1176 7.03 -5.40 -29.29
CA ARG A 1176 7.73 -6.43 -28.51
C ARG A 1176 7.61 -6.14 -27.01
N LEU A 1177 8.13 -7.04 -26.20
CA LEU A 1177 7.94 -7.02 -24.74
C LEU A 1177 8.55 -5.76 -24.10
N PHE A 1178 9.73 -5.34 -24.56
CA PHE A 1178 10.40 -4.13 -24.09
C PHE A 1178 10.26 -3.02 -25.13
N HIS A 1179 9.29 -2.13 -24.94
CA HIS A 1179 9.13 -0.91 -25.74
C HIS A 1179 10.00 0.25 -25.25
N PRO A 1180 10.40 1.20 -26.13
CA PRO A 1180 11.26 2.35 -25.77
C PRO A 1180 10.77 3.14 -24.56
N HIS A 1181 9.47 3.42 -24.46
CA HIS A 1181 8.90 4.20 -23.35
C HIS A 1181 9.14 3.57 -21.97
N MET A 1182 9.15 2.23 -21.85
CA MET A 1182 9.47 1.60 -20.56
C MET A 1182 10.95 1.64 -20.25
N LEU A 1183 11.82 1.61 -21.27
CA LEU A 1183 13.25 1.84 -21.07
C LEU A 1183 13.49 3.31 -20.69
N ASP A 1184 12.78 4.26 -21.29
CA ASP A 1184 12.81 5.67 -20.88
C ASP A 1184 12.43 5.80 -19.40
N LEU A 1185 11.31 5.19 -18.99
CA LEU A 1185 10.87 5.20 -17.59
C LEU A 1185 11.91 4.55 -16.66
N LEU A 1186 12.47 3.40 -17.04
CA LEU A 1186 13.51 2.72 -16.26
C LEU A 1186 14.73 3.62 -16.03
N TYR A 1187 15.27 4.22 -17.10
CA TYR A 1187 16.48 5.05 -16.99
C TYR A 1187 16.20 6.43 -16.36
N GLN A 1188 15.02 7.00 -16.55
CA GLN A 1188 14.58 8.20 -15.83
C GLN A 1188 14.56 7.97 -14.31
N GLU A 1189 13.99 6.83 -13.88
CA GLU A 1189 13.94 6.46 -12.46
C GLU A 1189 15.33 6.08 -11.89
N MET A 1190 16.23 5.51 -12.71
CA MET A 1190 17.62 5.29 -12.35
C MET A 1190 18.39 6.60 -12.19
N GLU A 1191 18.22 7.55 -13.11
CA GLU A 1191 18.88 8.85 -13.09
C GLU A 1191 18.40 9.70 -11.91
N ARG A 1192 17.09 9.69 -11.63
CA ARG A 1192 16.51 10.34 -10.45
C ARG A 1192 17.18 9.86 -9.15
N ARG A 1193 17.45 8.56 -9.04
CA ARG A 1193 18.08 7.95 -7.85
C ARG A 1193 19.60 8.12 -7.81
N LEU A 1194 20.25 8.24 -8.96
CA LEU A 1194 21.66 8.65 -9.05
C LEU A 1194 21.83 10.08 -8.52
N LYS A 1195 20.91 10.99 -8.84
CA LYS A 1195 20.95 12.39 -8.38
C LYS A 1195 20.49 12.56 -6.93
N GLY A 1196 19.47 11.82 -6.49
CA GLY A 1196 18.88 11.98 -5.14
C GLY A 1196 19.83 11.74 -3.97
N LYS A 1197 20.80 10.83 -4.10
CA LYS A 1197 21.80 10.55 -3.05
C LYS A 1197 22.78 11.72 -2.79
N ASN A 1198 22.90 12.65 -3.75
CA ASN A 1198 23.72 13.86 -3.59
C ASN A 1198 23.01 14.97 -2.80
N ILE A 1199 21.67 14.95 -2.72
CA ILE A 1199 20.89 16.01 -2.06
C ILE A 1199 20.80 15.78 -0.55
N ASP A 1200 20.81 14.53 -0.07
CA ASP A 1200 20.77 14.23 1.37
C ASP A 1200 22.12 14.44 2.09
N ASN A 1201 23.20 14.72 1.36
CA ASN A 1201 24.56 14.95 1.89
C ASN A 1201 25.07 16.41 1.70
N ALA A 1202 24.25 17.31 1.15
CA ALA A 1202 24.52 18.75 1.03
C ALA A 1202 23.58 19.51 1.98
#